data_AF-A0A927TW86-F1
#
_entry.id   AF-A0A927TW86-F1
#
_cell.length_a   1.000
_cell.length_b   1.000
_cell.length_c   1.000
_cell.angle_alpha   90.00
_cell.angle_beta   90.00
_cell.angle_gamma   90.00
#
_symmetry.space_group_name_H-M   'P 1'
#
loop_
_entity.id
_entity.type
_entity.pdbx_description
1 polymer ?
#
loop_
_entity_poly.entity_id
_entity_poly.type
_entity_poly.pdbx_seq_one_letter_code
_entity_poly.pdbx_strand_id
1 'polypeptide(L)'
;MRIIILHLRKPSPDTDRITKAGLTSWGEAPAYNTYELGKIIVDDFIEFYTNGTGAGQNGTLAVVDLKKLADSAFIPTLKEMNTILSGEADNKKFYDEFAAGKDAIHYEASGACDLGNLVSLLAVTQKEADAEYIKQKTNGNETNPYIEVSKRLQKILEDKDIIYGNGTENIVSADKYFKDKYGNVKSGDLRTSGMYIYWPTFENAYATNEYVQAMQKAIAKMKNGAGKEFLSTYLSTVAKYALIKATGEKVSEYIDLDTPKAEITYDSIKKAMEYVDPELAAVGIVSVWKESMEPLVQIIGNATLTDSWLNGVVSQQVADAISRENIKGYKINSNKGQGTRIVIENTEKRATEDAHINITAELPAIKEAISKDPEAKKVYEKLPHLFNFSIGNLEGSLDVSSWNPDINGSTEGILLSYLDWYNSGNSIWDFEAPASKLYALKDPSGKIHVAAIEDDGSDKGVCFTYKDKKGKEQTGYFLFEQVGKEYKITQIVFVWDSSYTIIKASDLKETLKDVKTSLYVSFLWFYNKALPITKTAFDVTPENINSIKLTYTDLANIPDIADTDGDGKAVTMQYVVEDIYSRTLDITDAATKDAGELKDIREAKVEPVVYNGQKQEPVVIYNGKTLQKGRDYSISYYGEMKDVGEYLVSIGGMGEYAGVKAAAFVITPKGTSLKSVKALSKGINVKWSKQSAMMSTKRISGYEVQLATNSKFTKGKKVVNIKGYAKTAKKVTGLKPGKKYYVRVRTYRVVDGKKIGSAWSKVKTAKVKR
;
A
#
# COMPACT_ATOMS: atom_id res chain seq x y z
N MET A 1 -17.95 28.90 27.04
CA MET A 1 -17.68 27.53 26.55
C MET A 1 -18.54 27.30 25.30
N ARG A 2 -17.96 26.89 24.17
CA ARG A 2 -18.70 26.21 23.11
C ARG A 2 -18.21 24.76 23.14
N ILE A 3 -19.09 23.82 23.46
CA ILE A 3 -18.80 22.39 23.23
C ILE A 3 -18.81 22.25 21.71
N ILE A 4 -17.66 21.92 21.12
CA ILE A 4 -17.57 21.66 19.69
C ILE A 4 -17.72 20.15 19.54
N ILE A 5 -18.93 19.68 19.20
CA ILE A 5 -19.19 18.29 18.86
C ILE A 5 -18.70 18.10 17.42
N LEU A 6 -17.55 17.47 17.25
CA LEU A 6 -16.90 17.29 15.95
C LEU A 6 -17.16 15.88 15.43
N HIS A 7 -18.34 15.78 14.82
CA HIS A 7 -18.79 14.79 13.85
C HIS A 7 -19.08 13.35 14.31
N LEU A 8 -20.33 12.96 14.04
CA LEU A 8 -20.84 11.59 14.01
C LEU A 8 -20.85 11.14 12.55
N ARG A 9 -20.27 9.99 12.20
CA ARG A 9 -20.55 9.34 10.91
C ARG A 9 -22.01 8.84 10.95
N LYS A 10 -22.93 9.71 10.52
CA LYS A 10 -24.36 9.49 10.21
C LYS A 10 -25.14 8.57 11.17
N PRO A 11 -25.86 9.10 12.17
CA PRO A 11 -27.01 8.41 12.73
C PRO A 11 -28.21 8.52 11.78
N SER A 12 -29.09 7.52 11.84
CA SER A 12 -30.48 7.55 11.37
C SER A 12 -31.20 8.89 11.71
N PRO A 13 -32.25 9.30 10.97
CA PRO A 13 -32.98 10.57 11.21
C PRO A 13 -33.58 10.75 12.62
N ASP A 14 -33.55 9.72 13.47
CA ASP A 14 -34.17 9.71 14.80
C ASP A 14 -33.16 9.86 15.94
N THR A 15 -32.30 10.88 15.91
CA THR A 15 -31.54 11.28 17.12
C THR A 15 -32.09 12.58 17.69
N ASP A 16 -32.83 12.43 18.78
CA ASP A 16 -33.36 13.53 19.58
C ASP A 16 -32.26 14.53 19.93
N ARG A 17 -32.45 15.78 19.53
CA ARG A 17 -31.60 16.89 19.95
C ARG A 17 -31.63 16.97 21.48
N ILE A 18 -30.47 16.97 22.13
CA ILE A 18 -30.38 17.23 23.58
C ILE A 18 -30.97 18.62 23.84
N THR A 19 -32.17 18.66 24.40
CA THR A 19 -32.87 19.90 24.74
C THR A 19 -32.37 20.43 26.10
N LYS A 20 -32.53 21.73 26.32
CA LYS A 20 -32.25 22.38 27.61
C LYS A 20 -32.96 21.69 28.79
N ALA A 21 -34.11 21.05 28.53
CA ALA A 21 -34.87 20.26 29.50
C ALA A 21 -34.18 18.94 29.88
N GLY A 22 -33.46 18.30 28.94
CA GLY A 22 -32.69 17.07 29.19
C GLY A 22 -31.42 17.29 30.02
N LEU A 23 -30.84 18.50 30.00
CA LEU A 23 -29.71 18.88 30.87
C LEU A 23 -30.13 19.12 32.32
N THR A 24 -31.38 19.53 32.56
CA THR A 24 -31.93 19.79 33.90
C THR A 24 -32.27 18.54 34.71
N SER A 25 -32.37 17.35 34.08
CA SER A 25 -32.69 16.10 34.79
C SER A 25 -31.45 15.43 35.42
N TRP A 26 -30.24 15.97 35.20
CA TRP A 26 -28.98 15.38 35.67
C TRP A 26 -28.57 15.80 37.10
N GLY A 27 -29.45 16.47 37.85
CA GLY A 27 -29.19 16.91 39.23
C GLY A 27 -28.39 18.22 39.31
N GLU A 28 -28.03 18.63 40.54
CA GLU A 28 -27.16 19.79 40.74
C GLU A 28 -25.78 19.55 40.12
N ALA A 29 -25.31 20.53 39.34
CA ALA A 29 -24.02 20.44 38.67
C ALA A 29 -22.92 20.18 39.71
N PRO A 30 -22.17 19.07 39.62
CA PRO A 30 -21.01 18.87 40.48
C PRO A 30 -20.04 20.04 40.35
N ALA A 31 -19.28 20.34 41.41
CA ALA A 31 -18.32 21.46 41.48
C ALA A 31 -17.07 21.26 40.59
N TYR A 32 -17.22 20.68 39.40
CA TYR A 32 -16.18 20.59 38.40
C TYR A 32 -16.10 21.90 37.63
N ASN A 33 -14.88 22.33 37.31
CA ASN A 33 -14.73 23.35 36.29
C ASN A 33 -15.24 22.78 34.96
N THR A 34 -15.77 23.66 34.11
CA THR A 34 -16.45 23.30 32.87
C THR A 34 -15.57 22.51 31.88
N TYR A 35 -14.25 22.65 31.95
CA TYR A 35 -13.31 21.90 31.13
C TYR A 35 -13.14 20.45 31.62
N GLU A 36 -13.04 20.22 32.94
CA GLU A 36 -13.02 18.87 33.53
C GLU A 36 -14.30 18.08 33.21
N LEU A 37 -15.47 18.74 33.25
CA LEU A 37 -16.71 18.12 32.81
C LEU A 37 -16.65 17.69 31.34
N GLY A 38 -16.04 18.50 30.48
CA GLY A 38 -15.85 18.15 29.08
C GLY A 38 -14.94 16.93 28.88
N LYS A 39 -13.91 16.74 29.71
CA LYS A 39 -13.05 15.54 29.64
C LYS A 39 -13.85 14.27 29.96
N ILE A 40 -14.69 14.32 31.00
CA ILE A 40 -15.57 13.21 31.36
C ILE A 40 -16.51 12.89 30.19
N ILE A 41 -17.10 13.90 29.55
CA ILE A 41 -17.96 13.69 28.36
C ILE A 41 -17.18 13.04 27.21
N VAL A 42 -15.92 13.43 26.98
CA VAL A 42 -15.06 12.81 25.97
C VAL A 42 -14.82 11.34 26.31
N ASP A 43 -14.47 11.02 27.55
CA ASP A 43 -14.20 9.65 27.97
C ASP A 43 -15.46 8.77 27.88
N ASP A 44 -16.61 9.26 28.36
CA ASP A 44 -17.89 8.56 28.28
C ASP A 44 -18.33 8.32 26.83
N PHE A 45 -18.09 9.30 25.95
CA PHE A 45 -18.38 9.16 24.51
C PHE A 45 -17.53 8.05 23.89
N ILE A 46 -16.24 7.99 24.19
CA ILE A 46 -15.36 6.95 23.66
C ILE A 46 -15.70 5.58 24.24
N GLU A 47 -16.03 5.50 25.53
CA GLU A 47 -16.47 4.26 26.16
C GLU A 47 -17.77 3.74 25.54
N PHE A 48 -18.72 4.62 25.23
CA PHE A 48 -19.97 4.27 24.55
C PHE A 48 -19.74 3.62 23.18
N TYR A 49 -18.80 4.14 22.39
CA TYR A 49 -18.48 3.62 21.06
C TYR A 49 -17.51 2.44 21.06
N THR A 50 -16.77 2.24 22.15
CA THR A 50 -15.83 1.12 22.29
C THR A 50 -16.52 -0.10 22.89
N ASN A 51 -17.24 0.09 24.01
CA ASN A 51 -17.79 -0.99 24.82
C ASN A 51 -19.32 -0.90 25.03
N GLY A 52 -19.94 0.22 24.67
CA GLY A 52 -21.36 0.46 24.85
C GLY A 52 -22.25 0.00 23.69
N THR A 53 -23.49 0.48 23.65
CA THR A 53 -24.45 0.14 22.59
C THR A 53 -24.10 0.76 21.23
N GLY A 54 -23.12 1.67 21.18
CA GLY A 54 -22.51 2.19 19.96
C GLY A 54 -21.37 1.33 19.41
N ALA A 55 -21.02 0.23 20.07
CA ALA A 55 -19.90 -0.64 19.66
C ALA A 55 -19.99 -1.06 18.18
N GLY A 56 -18.86 -0.95 17.49
CA GLY A 56 -18.74 -1.22 16.05
C GLY A 56 -18.86 0.02 15.16
N GLN A 57 -19.15 1.19 15.73
CA GLN A 57 -19.03 2.48 15.03
C GLN A 57 -17.76 3.23 15.44
N ASN A 58 -17.30 4.14 14.57
CA ASN A 58 -16.11 4.96 14.84
C ASN A 58 -16.52 6.39 15.18
N GLY A 59 -15.90 6.95 16.23
CA GLY A 59 -16.17 8.31 16.68
C GLY A 59 -14.95 8.98 17.30
N THR A 60 -14.88 10.31 17.16
CA THR A 60 -13.90 11.17 17.84
C THR A 60 -14.64 12.27 18.59
N LEU A 61 -14.11 12.71 19.73
CA LEU A 61 -14.63 13.85 20.45
C LEU A 61 -13.50 14.60 21.15
N ALA A 62 -13.62 15.92 21.22
CA ALA A 62 -12.68 16.76 21.93
C ALA A 62 -13.35 17.90 22.69
N VAL A 63 -12.77 18.26 23.83
CA VAL A 63 -13.03 19.52 24.53
C VAL A 63 -11.82 20.43 24.43
N VAL A 64 -12.06 21.73 24.22
CA VAL A 64 -11.02 22.75 24.06
C VAL A 64 -11.27 23.92 25.00
N ASP A 65 -10.27 24.28 25.80
CA ASP A 65 -10.24 25.53 26.56
C ASP A 65 -9.86 26.68 25.63
N LEU A 66 -10.88 27.35 25.07
CA LEU A 66 -10.69 28.44 24.13
C LEU A 66 -9.89 29.62 24.69
N LYS A 67 -9.93 29.85 26.01
CA LYS A 67 -9.18 30.95 26.63
C LYS A 67 -7.70 30.60 26.65
N LYS A 68 -7.35 29.43 27.19
CA LYS A 68 -5.95 28.98 27.20
C LYS A 68 -5.40 28.80 25.78
N LEU A 69 -6.22 28.33 24.85
CA LEU A 69 -5.82 28.22 23.44
C LEU A 69 -5.54 29.61 22.84
N ALA A 70 -6.37 30.61 23.12
CA ALA A 70 -6.18 31.98 22.66
C ALA A 70 -4.97 32.67 23.32
N ASP A 71 -4.71 32.38 24.60
CA ASP A 71 -3.56 32.88 25.36
C ASP A 71 -2.25 32.14 24.98
N SER A 72 -2.34 31.02 24.26
CA SER A 72 -1.19 30.27 23.73
C SER A 72 -0.66 30.87 22.42
N ALA A 73 0.43 30.30 21.90
CA ALA A 73 0.99 30.67 20.61
C ALA A 73 0.22 30.09 19.39
N PHE A 74 -0.95 29.49 19.57
CA PHE A 74 -1.67 28.75 18.52
C PHE A 74 -1.93 29.57 17.25
N ILE A 75 -2.62 30.72 17.37
CA ILE A 75 -2.96 31.57 16.22
C ILE A 75 -1.70 32.16 15.55
N PRO A 76 -0.73 32.74 16.28
CA PRO A 76 0.54 33.18 15.67
C PRO A 76 1.26 32.05 14.90
N THR A 77 1.28 30.84 15.46
CA THR A 77 1.94 29.69 14.84
C THR A 77 1.19 29.22 13.58
N LEU A 78 -0.14 29.24 13.57
CA LEU A 78 -0.93 28.98 12.36
C LEU A 78 -0.71 30.03 11.26
N LYS A 79 -0.52 31.30 11.62
CA LYS A 79 -0.18 32.35 10.64
C LYS A 79 1.18 32.10 9.99
N GLU A 80 2.17 31.67 10.78
CA GLU A 80 3.49 31.29 10.27
C GLU A 80 3.41 30.07 9.35
N MET A 81 2.66 29.03 9.75
CA MET A 81 2.40 27.86 8.90
C MET A 81 1.78 28.28 7.57
N ASN A 82 0.77 29.16 7.59
CA ASN A 82 0.14 29.64 6.36
C ASN A 82 1.11 30.46 5.49
N THR A 83 2.04 31.19 6.09
CA THR A 83 3.07 31.94 5.35
C THR A 83 3.99 30.99 4.60
N ILE A 84 4.37 29.87 5.23
CA ILE A 84 5.17 28.83 4.59
C ILE A 84 4.37 28.16 3.46
N LEU A 85 3.15 27.69 3.72
CA LEU A 85 2.28 27.06 2.72
C LEU A 85 2.10 27.96 1.48
N SER A 86 1.80 29.24 1.70
CA SER A 86 1.64 30.19 0.60
C SER A 86 2.94 30.40 -0.17
N GLY A 87 4.08 30.46 0.54
CA GLY A 87 5.41 30.61 -0.06
C GLY A 87 5.83 29.39 -0.89
N GLU A 88 5.56 28.17 -0.42
CA GLU A 88 5.84 26.95 -1.21
C GLU A 88 4.98 26.91 -2.48
N ALA A 89 3.70 27.30 -2.41
CA ALA A 89 2.84 27.44 -3.59
C ALA A 89 3.36 28.51 -4.57
N ASP A 90 3.77 29.67 -4.09
CA ASP A 90 4.31 30.76 -4.92
C ASP A 90 5.64 30.38 -5.59
N ASN A 91 6.46 29.60 -4.89
CA ASN A 91 7.72 29.08 -5.39
C ASN A 91 7.59 27.76 -6.16
N LYS A 92 6.36 27.24 -6.35
CA LYS A 92 6.05 26.01 -7.08
C LYS A 92 6.69 24.74 -6.47
N LYS A 93 6.73 24.68 -5.14
CA LYS A 93 7.30 23.58 -4.33
C LYS A 93 6.24 22.87 -3.48
N PHE A 94 5.05 22.70 -4.04
CA PHE A 94 3.81 22.33 -3.34
C PHE A 94 3.59 20.82 -3.11
N TYR A 95 4.59 20.00 -3.40
CA TYR A 95 4.42 18.55 -3.44
C TYR A 95 4.34 17.89 -2.04
N ASP A 96 4.99 18.48 -1.03
CA ASP A 96 4.96 17.95 0.35
C ASP A 96 3.56 18.05 0.94
N GLU A 97 2.87 19.14 0.60
CA GLU A 97 1.58 19.48 1.16
C GLU A 97 0.44 18.67 0.53
N PHE A 98 0.56 18.28 -0.74
CA PHE A 98 -0.35 17.32 -1.36
C PHE A 98 -0.19 15.94 -0.72
N ALA A 99 1.04 15.46 -0.55
CA ALA A 99 1.31 14.18 0.10
C ALA A 99 0.82 14.17 1.56
N ALA A 100 1.17 15.20 2.34
CA ALA A 100 0.74 15.33 3.74
C ALA A 100 -0.79 15.44 3.87
N GLY A 101 -1.44 16.17 2.96
CA GLY A 101 -2.89 16.29 2.92
C GLY A 101 -3.60 14.97 2.58
N LYS A 102 -3.07 14.20 1.63
CA LYS A 102 -3.58 12.87 1.25
C LYS A 102 -3.44 11.85 2.38
N ASP A 103 -2.31 11.87 3.08
CA ASP A 103 -1.96 10.85 4.08
C ASP A 103 -2.51 11.13 5.50
N ALA A 104 -2.96 12.35 5.77
CA ALA A 104 -3.54 12.71 7.05
C ALA A 104 -4.96 12.13 7.25
N ILE A 105 -5.41 12.02 8.51
CA ILE A 105 -6.77 11.61 8.84
C ILE A 105 -7.78 12.66 8.38
N HIS A 106 -8.81 12.26 7.63
CA HIS A 106 -9.97 13.09 7.28
C HIS A 106 -11.21 12.66 8.06
N TYR A 107 -11.86 13.59 8.76
CA TYR A 107 -13.06 13.30 9.56
C TYR A 107 -14.33 13.18 8.73
N GLU A 108 -14.34 13.73 7.52
CA GLU A 108 -15.46 13.74 6.58
C GLU A 108 -14.95 13.74 5.14
N ALA A 109 -15.82 13.39 4.19
CA ALA A 109 -15.57 13.60 2.75
C ALA A 109 -15.44 15.10 2.37
N SER A 110 -15.70 16.02 3.30
CA SER A 110 -15.75 17.47 3.08
C SER A 110 -14.42 18.19 3.27
N GLY A 111 -13.30 17.50 3.54
CA GLY A 111 -11.96 18.12 3.62
C GLY A 111 -11.49 18.56 5.00
N ALA A 112 -12.15 18.07 6.06
CA ALA A 112 -11.76 18.29 7.45
C ALA A 112 -10.60 17.35 7.84
N CYS A 113 -9.38 17.85 7.72
CA CYS A 113 -8.14 17.13 7.99
C CYS A 113 -7.68 17.33 9.44
N ASP A 114 -7.28 16.26 10.12
CA ASP A 114 -6.69 16.37 11.46
C ASP A 114 -5.43 17.24 11.45
N LEU A 115 -5.43 18.27 12.29
CA LEU A 115 -4.39 19.28 12.29
C LEU A 115 -3.06 18.73 12.82
N GLY A 116 -3.09 17.88 13.86
CA GLY A 116 -1.89 17.27 14.42
C GLY A 116 -1.22 16.32 13.42
N ASN A 117 -2.01 15.53 12.71
CA ASN A 117 -1.54 14.66 11.64
C ASN A 117 -0.88 15.48 10.53
N LEU A 118 -1.61 16.45 9.99
CA LEU A 118 -1.14 17.30 8.89
C LEU A 118 0.20 17.95 9.22
N VAL A 119 0.34 18.60 10.39
CA VAL A 119 1.58 19.30 10.74
C VAL A 119 2.74 18.35 11.04
N SER A 120 2.46 17.13 11.51
CA SER A 120 3.49 16.12 11.76
C SER A 120 4.05 15.55 10.46
N LEU A 121 3.18 15.41 9.46
CA LEU A 121 3.53 14.97 8.10
C LEU A 121 4.24 16.08 7.32
N LEU A 122 3.72 17.32 7.35
CA LEU A 122 4.35 18.49 6.73
C LEU A 122 5.80 18.70 7.20
N ALA A 123 6.12 18.34 8.45
CA ALA A 123 7.45 18.52 9.04
C ALA A 123 8.50 17.49 8.60
N VAL A 124 8.11 16.49 7.81
CA VAL A 124 9.04 15.57 7.15
C VAL A 124 9.22 16.06 5.71
N THR A 125 10.38 16.63 5.34
CA THR A 125 10.60 16.82 3.89
C THR A 125 10.94 15.45 3.32
N GLN A 126 10.56 15.23 2.08
CA GLN A 126 10.98 14.03 1.38
C GLN A 126 12.40 14.13 0.79
N LYS A 127 13.08 15.31 0.85
CA LYS A 127 14.51 15.51 0.52
C LYS A 127 15.48 15.37 1.70
N GLU A 128 15.07 15.57 2.96
CA GLU A 128 15.89 15.31 4.19
C GLU A 128 16.13 13.81 4.46
N ALA A 129 15.90 13.06 3.41
CA ALA A 129 15.87 11.65 3.38
C ALA A 129 17.10 11.16 2.60
N ASP A 130 18.28 11.65 2.93
CA ASP A 130 19.52 11.18 2.35
C ASP A 130 20.51 10.93 3.50
N ALA A 131 21.12 9.76 3.49
CA ALA A 131 21.97 9.26 4.54
C ALA A 131 23.33 9.94 4.63
N GLU A 132 23.83 10.56 3.56
CA GLU A 132 25.02 11.41 3.62
C GLU A 132 24.69 12.78 4.24
N TYR A 133 23.47 13.27 4.05
CA TYR A 133 22.98 14.54 4.62
C TYR A 133 22.74 14.46 6.13
N ILE A 134 22.09 13.39 6.61
CA ILE A 134 21.84 13.15 8.05
C ILE A 134 23.15 12.91 8.82
N LYS A 135 24.14 12.24 8.22
CA LYS A 135 25.44 11.96 8.88
C LYS A 135 26.36 13.17 8.98
N GLN A 136 26.26 14.14 8.07
CA GLN A 136 27.20 15.27 7.98
C GLN A 136 26.69 16.57 8.63
N LYS A 137 25.38 16.74 8.84
CA LYS A 137 24.82 17.96 9.47
C LYS A 137 23.90 17.65 10.65
N THR A 138 24.51 17.38 11.80
CA THR A 138 23.97 17.80 13.11
C THR A 138 24.23 19.29 13.38
N ASN A 139 24.71 20.06 12.38
CA ASN A 139 24.97 21.49 12.47
C ASN A 139 24.02 22.32 11.55
N GLY A 140 22.72 22.13 11.73
CA GLY A 140 21.74 23.23 11.77
C GLY A 140 21.47 24.12 10.55
N ASN A 141 21.91 23.79 9.33
CA ASN A 141 21.84 24.75 8.20
C ASN A 141 21.17 24.22 6.94
N GLU A 142 19.97 23.64 7.08
CA GLU A 142 18.76 23.91 6.28
C GLU A 142 17.74 22.81 6.55
N THR A 143 16.57 23.25 7.02
CA THR A 143 15.53 22.51 7.72
C THR A 143 14.24 22.68 6.96
N ASN A 144 13.49 21.60 6.69
CA ASN A 144 12.10 21.68 6.26
C ASN A 144 11.42 22.90 6.94
N PRO A 145 10.83 23.83 6.17
CA PRO A 145 10.34 25.08 6.73
C PRO A 145 9.23 24.85 7.77
N TYR A 146 8.56 23.69 7.75
CA TYR A 146 7.51 23.29 8.66
C TYR A 146 8.00 22.75 10.02
N ILE A 147 9.29 22.42 10.21
CA ILE A 147 9.75 21.72 11.43
C ILE A 147 9.44 22.52 12.70
N GLU A 148 9.86 23.77 12.75
CA GLU A 148 9.75 24.56 13.98
C GLU A 148 8.30 24.95 14.27
N VAL A 149 7.52 25.23 13.23
CA VAL A 149 6.08 25.52 13.37
C VAL A 149 5.30 24.27 13.80
N SER A 150 5.63 23.10 13.27
CA SER A 150 5.03 21.82 13.65
C SER A 150 5.33 21.46 15.11
N LYS A 151 6.60 21.57 15.55
CA LYS A 151 6.97 21.34 16.96
C LYS A 151 6.18 22.22 17.91
N ARG A 152 5.96 23.49 17.56
CA ARG A 152 5.15 24.42 18.38
C ARG A 152 3.66 24.01 18.38
N LEU A 153 3.08 23.69 17.23
CA LEU A 153 1.68 23.27 17.14
C LEU A 153 1.44 21.96 17.86
N GLN A 154 2.27 20.93 17.66
CA GLN A 154 2.13 19.64 18.33
C GLN A 154 2.19 19.77 19.86
N LYS A 155 3.10 20.60 20.39
CA LYS A 155 3.15 20.87 21.84
C LYS A 155 1.85 21.45 22.39
N ILE A 156 1.17 22.31 21.63
CA ILE A 156 -0.12 22.89 22.00
C ILE A 156 -1.24 21.84 21.87
N LEU A 157 -1.25 21.08 20.78
CA LEU A 157 -2.27 20.05 20.50
C LEU A 157 -2.21 18.88 21.50
N GLU A 158 -1.02 18.55 22.00
CA GLU A 158 -0.82 17.51 23.01
C GLU A 158 -1.03 18.00 24.45
N ASP A 159 -1.19 19.32 24.67
CA ASP A 159 -1.43 19.89 25.99
C ASP A 159 -2.87 19.60 26.45
N LYS A 160 -3.01 18.58 27.31
CA LYS A 160 -4.30 18.13 27.85
C LYS A 160 -4.99 19.15 28.75
N ASP A 161 -4.31 20.22 29.15
CA ASP A 161 -4.93 21.35 29.86
C ASP A 161 -5.55 22.38 28.91
N ILE A 162 -5.28 22.29 27.61
CA ILE A 162 -5.84 23.13 26.55
C ILE A 162 -6.80 22.32 25.66
N ILE A 163 -6.39 21.15 25.19
CA ILE A 163 -7.15 20.27 24.30
C ILE A 163 -7.16 18.86 24.86
N TYR A 164 -8.36 18.34 25.13
CA TYR A 164 -8.57 16.95 25.51
C TYR A 164 -9.46 16.30 24.45
N GLY A 165 -8.82 15.70 23.45
CA GLY A 165 -9.46 14.92 22.39
C GLY A 165 -9.06 13.45 22.42
N ASN A 166 -10.00 12.59 22.00
CA ASN A 166 -9.83 11.15 21.92
C ASN A 166 -10.70 10.57 20.78
N GLY A 167 -10.35 9.38 20.29
CA GLY A 167 -11.06 8.69 19.20
C GLY A 167 -10.99 7.17 19.35
N THR A 168 -11.95 6.46 18.75
CA THR A 168 -11.98 4.98 18.75
C THR A 168 -10.73 4.41 18.07
N GLU A 169 -10.39 3.14 18.38
CA GLU A 169 -9.15 2.51 17.91
C GLU A 169 -8.96 2.48 16.38
N ASN A 170 -10.05 2.50 15.62
CA ASN A 170 -10.01 2.46 14.15
C ASN A 170 -9.89 3.86 13.51
N ILE A 171 -9.88 4.95 14.28
CA ILE A 171 -9.61 6.31 13.74
C ILE A 171 -8.11 6.56 13.85
N VAL A 172 -7.40 6.01 12.88
CA VAL A 172 -5.95 6.11 12.75
C VAL A 172 -5.58 6.37 11.29
N SER A 173 -4.44 7.03 11.06
CA SER A 173 -3.83 7.05 9.73
C SER A 173 -3.34 5.63 9.36
N ALA A 174 -3.01 5.41 8.09
CA ALA A 174 -2.11 4.31 7.74
C ALA A 174 -0.73 4.52 8.39
N ASP A 175 0.13 3.49 8.39
CA ASP A 175 1.51 3.61 8.88
C ASP A 175 2.29 4.61 8.02
N LYS A 176 2.78 5.69 8.65
CA LYS A 176 3.46 6.81 7.97
C LYS A 176 4.69 7.26 8.76
N TYR A 177 5.61 7.92 8.07
CA TYR A 177 6.65 8.70 8.73
C TYR A 177 6.16 10.08 9.09
N PHE A 178 6.51 10.52 10.29
CA PHE A 178 6.16 11.84 10.78
C PHE A 178 7.24 12.35 11.75
N LYS A 179 7.27 13.66 12.02
CA LYS A 179 8.05 14.19 13.13
C LYS A 179 7.19 14.35 14.37
N ASP A 180 7.72 13.91 15.51
CA ASP A 180 7.11 14.18 16.82
C ASP A 180 7.30 15.66 17.23
N LYS A 181 6.69 16.05 18.36
CA LYS A 181 6.82 17.39 18.96
C LYS A 181 8.25 17.84 19.32
N TYR A 182 9.22 16.94 19.28
CA TYR A 182 10.64 17.23 19.51
C TYR A 182 11.43 17.35 18.20
N GLY A 183 10.81 17.04 17.06
CA GLY A 183 11.43 17.03 15.73
C GLY A 183 12.11 15.71 15.37
N ASN A 184 11.90 14.66 16.18
CA ASN A 184 12.44 13.34 15.87
C ASN A 184 11.55 12.65 14.84
N VAL A 185 12.15 11.99 13.86
CA VAL A 185 11.42 11.16 12.91
C VAL A 185 10.92 9.89 13.62
N LYS A 186 9.64 9.57 13.41
CA LYS A 186 8.92 8.39 13.90
C LYS A 186 8.22 7.70 12.74
N SER A 187 7.85 6.45 12.94
CA SER A 187 6.93 5.70 12.09
C SER A 187 5.82 5.10 12.95
N GLY A 188 4.67 4.86 12.35
CA GLY A 188 3.49 4.28 12.99
C GLY A 188 2.22 5.05 12.64
N ASP A 189 1.10 4.49 13.08
CA ASP A 189 -0.20 5.11 12.88
C ASP A 189 -0.37 6.34 13.77
N LEU A 190 -0.84 7.42 13.18
CA LEU A 190 -1.18 8.65 13.89
C LEU A 190 -2.64 8.58 14.34
N ARG A 191 -2.89 9.05 15.56
CA ARG A 191 -4.24 9.19 16.13
C ARG A 191 -4.74 10.62 15.99
N THR A 192 -6.04 10.81 16.20
CA THR A 192 -6.66 12.14 16.28
C THR A 192 -5.93 13.06 17.27
N SER A 193 -5.68 14.30 16.86
CA SER A 193 -5.23 15.37 17.75
C SER A 193 -6.39 16.09 18.45
N GLY A 194 -7.64 15.69 18.16
CA GLY A 194 -8.85 16.37 18.62
C GLY A 194 -9.15 17.70 17.94
N MET A 195 -8.37 18.10 16.93
CA MET A 195 -8.56 19.34 16.17
C MET A 195 -8.39 19.07 14.67
N TYR A 196 -9.14 19.79 13.85
CA TYR A 196 -9.00 19.74 12.40
C TYR A 196 -8.85 21.14 11.81
N ILE A 197 -8.33 21.15 10.59
CA ILE A 197 -8.31 22.31 9.71
C ILE A 197 -8.88 21.89 8.36
N TYR A 198 -9.42 22.83 7.60
CA TYR A 198 -9.82 22.55 6.23
C TYR A 198 -8.57 22.46 5.35
N TRP A 199 -8.25 21.25 4.90
CA TRP A 199 -7.16 20.94 3.97
C TRP A 199 -7.52 19.65 3.23
N PRO A 200 -8.39 19.72 2.20
CA PRO A 200 -8.84 18.53 1.48
C PRO A 200 -7.70 17.90 0.66
N THR A 201 -7.97 16.76 0.04
CA THR A 201 -7.08 16.18 -1.00
C THR A 201 -7.06 17.00 -2.30
N PHE A 202 -7.94 18.01 -2.39
CA PHE A 202 -8.13 18.91 -3.54
C PHE A 202 -8.64 18.25 -4.83
N GLU A 203 -9.01 16.97 -4.81
CA GLU A 203 -9.57 16.22 -5.96
C GLU A 203 -10.86 16.83 -6.54
N ASN A 204 -11.51 17.74 -5.81
CA ASN A 204 -12.73 18.38 -6.25
C ASN A 204 -12.70 19.90 -5.97
N ALA A 205 -12.45 20.67 -7.02
CA ALA A 205 -12.44 22.13 -6.96
C ALA A 205 -13.80 22.73 -6.55
N TYR A 206 -14.91 22.06 -6.86
CA TYR A 206 -16.26 22.53 -6.50
C TYR A 206 -16.47 22.53 -4.98
N ALA A 207 -16.09 21.45 -4.30
CA ALA A 207 -16.16 21.37 -2.84
C ALA A 207 -15.29 22.43 -2.15
N THR A 208 -14.12 22.72 -2.73
CA THR A 208 -13.25 23.79 -2.22
C THR A 208 -13.86 25.17 -2.41
N ASN A 209 -14.47 25.43 -3.57
CA ASN A 209 -15.17 26.68 -3.84
C ASN A 209 -16.37 26.89 -2.89
N GLU A 210 -17.18 25.86 -2.62
CA GLU A 210 -18.27 25.95 -1.64
C GLU A 210 -17.77 26.35 -0.25
N TYR A 211 -16.68 25.73 0.21
CA TYR A 211 -16.02 26.11 1.45
C TYR A 211 -15.54 27.56 1.42
N VAL A 212 -14.86 27.97 0.35
CA VAL A 212 -14.35 29.33 0.16
C VAL A 212 -15.46 30.37 0.27
N GLN A 213 -16.56 30.19 -0.45
CA GLN A 213 -17.69 31.11 -0.41
C GLN A 213 -18.36 31.17 0.96
N ALA A 214 -18.55 30.01 1.61
CA ALA A 214 -19.10 29.94 2.96
C ALA A 214 -18.20 30.68 3.97
N MET A 215 -16.89 30.52 3.85
CA MET A 215 -15.92 31.18 4.72
C MET A 215 -15.81 32.68 4.46
N GLN A 216 -15.88 33.17 3.21
CA GLN A 216 -15.94 34.61 2.93
C GLN A 216 -17.15 35.27 3.63
N LYS A 217 -18.32 34.63 3.58
CA LYS A 217 -19.53 35.09 4.30
C LYS A 217 -19.34 35.10 5.82
N ALA A 218 -18.62 34.13 6.37
CA ALA A 218 -18.30 34.07 7.80
C ALA A 218 -17.30 35.16 8.20
N ILE A 219 -16.19 35.30 7.45
CA ILE A 219 -15.13 36.29 7.66
C ILE A 219 -15.69 37.72 7.60
N ALA A 220 -16.62 38.00 6.68
CA ALA A 220 -17.28 39.31 6.58
C ALA A 220 -18.00 39.72 7.88
N LYS A 221 -18.50 38.75 8.65
CA LYS A 221 -19.17 38.97 9.94
C LYS A 221 -18.21 39.02 11.14
N MET A 222 -16.93 38.65 10.94
CA MET A 222 -15.95 38.65 12.01
C MET A 222 -15.44 40.06 12.32
N LYS A 223 -15.20 40.31 13.62
CA LYS A 223 -14.46 41.49 14.08
C LYS A 223 -13.03 41.45 13.55
N ASN A 224 -12.46 42.62 13.29
CA ASN A 224 -11.06 42.73 12.90
C ASN A 224 -10.15 42.20 14.02
N GLY A 225 -9.10 41.49 13.64
CA GLY A 225 -8.17 40.84 14.55
C GLY A 225 -7.44 39.67 13.90
N ALA A 226 -6.51 39.05 14.63
CA ALA A 226 -5.60 38.03 14.10
C ALA A 226 -6.32 36.82 13.49
N GLY A 227 -7.47 36.40 14.04
CA GLY A 227 -8.26 35.30 13.48
C GLY A 227 -8.90 35.62 12.13
N LYS A 228 -9.40 36.86 11.95
CA LYS A 228 -9.96 37.31 10.66
C LYS A 228 -8.86 37.42 9.61
N GLU A 229 -7.71 37.97 10.00
CA GLU A 229 -6.53 38.08 9.15
C GLU A 229 -6.03 36.70 8.70
N PHE A 230 -5.82 35.77 9.65
CA PHE A 230 -5.43 34.39 9.37
C PHE A 230 -6.40 33.75 8.37
N LEU A 231 -7.71 33.71 8.68
CA LEU A 231 -8.69 33.06 7.82
C LEU A 231 -8.75 33.68 6.42
N SER A 232 -8.60 35.00 6.30
CA SER A 232 -8.58 35.68 4.99
C SER A 232 -7.37 35.23 4.16
N THR A 233 -6.19 35.19 4.76
CA THR A 233 -4.95 34.76 4.08
C THR A 233 -4.92 33.25 3.82
N TYR A 234 -5.45 32.45 4.73
CA TYR A 234 -5.50 30.99 4.60
C TYR A 234 -6.44 30.56 3.48
N LEU A 235 -7.54 31.28 3.27
CA LEU A 235 -8.48 31.01 2.18
C LEU A 235 -7.83 31.20 0.80
N SER A 236 -6.97 32.22 0.67
CA SER A 236 -6.15 32.42 -0.54
C SER A 236 -5.16 31.27 -0.75
N THR A 237 -4.49 30.81 0.31
CA THR A 237 -3.59 29.64 0.24
C THR A 237 -4.33 28.37 -0.20
N VAL A 238 -5.47 28.05 0.43
CA VAL A 238 -6.29 26.88 0.04
C VAL A 238 -6.74 26.99 -1.43
N ALA A 239 -7.10 28.19 -1.90
CA ALA A 239 -7.43 28.42 -3.30
C ALA A 239 -6.24 28.17 -4.24
N LYS A 240 -5.01 28.58 -3.88
CA LYS A 240 -3.80 28.28 -4.66
C LYS A 240 -3.61 26.78 -4.86
N TYR A 241 -3.68 25.98 -3.79
CA TYR A 241 -3.52 24.53 -3.87
C TYR A 241 -4.62 23.85 -4.68
N ALA A 242 -5.86 24.32 -4.57
CA ALA A 242 -6.96 23.85 -5.41
C ALA A 242 -6.71 24.14 -6.90
N LEU A 243 -6.23 25.34 -7.24
CA LEU A 243 -5.90 25.69 -8.62
C LEU A 243 -4.71 24.88 -9.15
N ILE A 244 -3.67 24.68 -8.35
CA ILE A 244 -2.53 23.83 -8.70
C ILE A 244 -3.01 22.41 -9.01
N LYS A 245 -3.82 21.80 -8.14
CA LYS A 245 -4.35 20.44 -8.36
C LYS A 245 -5.15 20.36 -9.66
N ALA A 246 -6.14 21.24 -9.84
CA ALA A 246 -7.04 21.19 -10.99
C ALA A 246 -6.32 21.50 -12.32
N THR A 247 -5.36 22.44 -12.34
CA THR A 247 -4.54 22.68 -13.54
C THR A 247 -3.60 21.52 -13.82
N GLY A 248 -3.04 20.90 -12.76
CA GLY A 248 -2.23 19.69 -12.86
C GLY A 248 -2.98 18.56 -13.54
N GLU A 249 -4.18 18.24 -13.09
CA GLU A 249 -5.05 17.20 -13.69
C GLU A 249 -5.29 17.43 -15.20
N LYS A 250 -5.52 18.68 -15.63
CA LYS A 250 -5.72 18.99 -17.06
C LYS A 250 -4.45 19.07 -17.89
N VAL A 251 -3.33 19.58 -17.36
CA VAL A 251 -2.01 19.38 -17.98
C VAL A 251 -1.82 17.91 -18.27
N SER A 252 -2.21 17.12 -17.28
CA SER A 252 -2.08 15.70 -17.31
C SER A 252 -2.91 15.10 -18.47
N GLU A 253 -4.21 15.33 -18.56
CA GLU A 253 -5.02 14.91 -19.72
C GLU A 253 -4.43 15.28 -21.10
N TYR A 254 -3.87 16.48 -21.25
CA TYR A 254 -3.25 16.90 -22.52
C TYR A 254 -2.04 16.05 -22.92
N ILE A 255 -1.26 15.60 -21.93
CA ILE A 255 -0.11 14.74 -22.17
C ILE A 255 -0.54 13.34 -22.59
N ASP A 256 -1.69 12.84 -22.11
CA ASP A 256 -2.23 11.53 -22.55
C ASP A 256 -2.66 11.58 -24.00
N LEU A 257 -3.11 12.75 -24.44
CA LEU A 257 -3.47 13.02 -25.83
C LEU A 257 -2.26 13.26 -26.75
N ASP A 258 -1.03 13.02 -26.26
CA ASP A 258 0.23 13.31 -26.97
C ASP A 258 0.32 14.75 -27.50
N THR A 259 -0.32 15.69 -26.80
CA THR A 259 -0.31 17.11 -27.19
C THR A 259 1.12 17.65 -27.11
N PRO A 260 1.62 18.38 -28.13
CA PRO A 260 2.94 18.99 -28.07
C PRO A 260 3.11 19.87 -26.83
N LYS A 261 4.20 19.69 -26.08
CA LYS A 261 4.47 20.42 -24.82
C LYS A 261 4.30 21.95 -24.94
N ALA A 262 4.67 22.51 -26.10
CA ALA A 262 4.56 23.95 -26.38
C ALA A 262 3.10 24.46 -26.50
N GLU A 263 2.13 23.57 -26.71
CA GLU A 263 0.70 23.89 -26.82
C GLU A 263 -0.03 23.76 -25.47
N ILE A 264 0.60 23.14 -24.48
CA ILE A 264 0.06 22.99 -23.12
C ILE A 264 0.40 24.25 -22.31
N THR A 265 -0.51 25.23 -22.36
CA THR A 265 -0.37 26.54 -21.73
C THR A 265 -1.53 26.78 -20.79
N TYR A 266 -1.41 27.75 -19.90
CA TYR A 266 -2.52 28.13 -19.04
C TYR A 266 -3.77 28.53 -19.85
N ASP A 267 -3.60 29.27 -20.94
CA ASP A 267 -4.72 29.69 -21.80
C ASP A 267 -5.44 28.51 -22.46
N SER A 268 -4.69 27.50 -22.94
CA SER A 268 -5.32 26.31 -23.53
C SER A 268 -6.06 25.48 -22.47
N ILE A 269 -5.50 25.33 -21.27
CA ILE A 269 -6.17 24.66 -20.14
C ILE A 269 -7.45 25.39 -19.73
N LYS A 270 -7.37 26.70 -19.51
CA LYS A 270 -8.53 27.53 -19.15
C LYS A 270 -9.63 27.41 -20.20
N LYS A 271 -9.28 27.56 -21.48
CA LYS A 271 -10.24 27.43 -22.59
C LYS A 271 -10.93 26.06 -22.61
N ALA A 272 -10.20 24.98 -22.31
CA ALA A 272 -10.78 23.65 -22.23
C ALA A 272 -11.76 23.51 -21.06
N MET A 273 -11.46 24.10 -19.90
CA MET A 273 -12.35 24.09 -18.73
C MET A 273 -13.56 25.05 -18.85
N GLU A 274 -13.47 26.05 -19.74
CA GLU A 274 -14.57 26.98 -20.06
C GLU A 274 -15.61 26.37 -21.00
N TYR A 275 -15.22 25.37 -21.80
CA TYR A 275 -16.13 24.73 -22.75
C TYR A 275 -17.25 23.99 -22.01
N VAL A 276 -18.49 24.30 -22.38
CA VAL A 276 -19.68 23.54 -22.00
C VAL A 276 -20.38 23.17 -23.28
N ASP A 277 -20.60 21.88 -23.47
CA ASP A 277 -21.40 21.42 -24.61
C ASP A 277 -22.84 21.96 -24.46
N PRO A 278 -23.42 22.59 -25.50
CA PRO A 278 -24.76 23.15 -25.43
C PRO A 278 -25.85 22.14 -25.03
N GLU A 279 -25.68 20.86 -25.37
CA GLU A 279 -26.62 19.80 -25.00
C GLU A 279 -26.46 19.42 -23.52
N LEU A 280 -25.24 19.42 -23.00
CA LEU A 280 -24.95 19.17 -21.58
C LEU A 280 -25.38 20.35 -20.69
N ALA A 281 -25.29 21.58 -21.20
CA ALA A 281 -25.81 22.77 -20.52
C ALA A 281 -27.33 22.67 -20.27
N ALA A 282 -28.08 22.08 -21.22
CA ALA A 282 -29.54 21.93 -21.11
C ALA A 282 -29.96 20.95 -20.00
N VAL A 283 -29.08 20.03 -19.58
CA VAL A 283 -29.30 19.12 -18.44
C VAL A 283 -28.63 19.59 -17.15
N GLY A 284 -28.19 20.87 -17.11
CA GLY A 284 -27.67 21.50 -15.90
C GLY A 284 -26.19 21.28 -15.63
N ILE A 285 -25.42 20.74 -16.58
CA ILE A 285 -23.96 20.65 -16.47
C ILE A 285 -23.35 22.01 -16.80
N VAL A 286 -22.46 22.48 -15.92
CA VAL A 286 -21.92 23.83 -15.92
C VAL A 286 -20.42 23.83 -16.16
N SER A 287 -19.87 24.98 -16.52
CA SER A 287 -18.42 25.15 -16.74
C SER A 287 -17.68 24.98 -15.41
N VAL A 288 -16.73 24.04 -15.38
CA VAL A 288 -15.82 23.87 -14.24
C VAL A 288 -15.05 25.15 -13.98
N TRP A 289 -14.59 25.83 -15.04
CA TRP A 289 -13.87 27.09 -14.90
C TRP A 289 -14.71 28.17 -14.21
N LYS A 290 -15.87 28.50 -14.77
CA LYS A 290 -16.70 29.60 -14.27
C LYS A 290 -17.25 29.36 -12.87
N GLU A 291 -17.73 28.13 -12.62
CA GLU A 291 -18.42 27.84 -11.36
C GLU A 291 -17.44 27.56 -10.22
N SER A 292 -16.28 26.96 -10.51
CA SER A 292 -15.36 26.48 -9.47
C SER A 292 -14.03 27.24 -9.44
N MET A 293 -13.42 27.52 -10.59
CA MET A 293 -12.04 28.04 -10.65
C MET A 293 -11.97 29.56 -10.63
N GLU A 294 -12.86 30.24 -11.34
CA GLU A 294 -12.90 31.70 -11.42
C GLU A 294 -13.06 32.38 -10.05
N PRO A 295 -13.95 31.90 -9.14
CA PRO A 295 -14.01 32.42 -7.77
C PRO A 295 -12.70 32.22 -7.00
N LEU A 296 -11.99 31.10 -7.22
CA LEU A 296 -10.70 30.79 -6.61
C LEU A 296 -9.57 31.69 -7.16
N VAL A 297 -9.63 32.06 -8.43
CA VAL A 297 -8.71 33.06 -9.02
C VAL A 297 -8.96 34.43 -8.38
N GLN A 298 -10.22 34.83 -8.25
CA GLN A 298 -10.59 36.14 -7.68
C GLN A 298 -10.15 36.30 -6.22
N ILE A 299 -10.17 35.22 -5.42
CA ILE A 299 -9.73 35.30 -4.02
C ILE A 299 -8.21 35.41 -3.85
N ILE A 300 -7.43 34.95 -4.82
CA ILE A 300 -5.96 35.05 -4.78
C ILE A 300 -5.48 36.49 -5.04
N GLY A 301 -6.19 37.26 -5.88
CA GLY A 301 -5.90 38.69 -6.11
C GLY A 301 -5.89 39.09 -7.58
N ASN A 302 -5.13 40.15 -7.92
CA ASN A 302 -5.11 40.81 -9.23
C ASN A 302 -4.97 39.81 -10.40
N ALA A 303 -5.98 39.76 -11.27
CA ALA A 303 -6.08 38.81 -12.39
C ALA A 303 -4.80 38.67 -13.22
N THR A 304 -4.09 39.77 -13.50
CA THR A 304 -2.86 39.74 -14.32
C THR A 304 -1.67 39.07 -13.62
N LEU A 305 -1.58 39.18 -12.28
CA LEU A 305 -0.55 38.49 -11.50
C LEU A 305 -0.87 36.99 -11.37
N THR A 306 -2.15 36.64 -11.27
CA THR A 306 -2.60 35.25 -11.17
C THR A 306 -2.39 34.49 -12.48
N ASP A 307 -2.62 35.11 -13.64
CA ASP A 307 -2.40 34.48 -14.95
C ASP A 307 -0.92 34.16 -15.20
N SER A 308 -0.01 35.08 -14.85
CA SER A 308 1.43 34.84 -14.96
C SER A 308 1.91 33.74 -14.01
N TRP A 309 1.37 33.70 -12.78
CA TRP A 309 1.69 32.66 -11.82
C TRP A 309 1.18 31.29 -12.29
N LEU A 310 -0.09 31.19 -12.70
CA LEU A 310 -0.68 29.95 -13.22
C LEU A 310 0.02 29.45 -14.47
N ASN A 311 0.38 30.32 -15.41
CA ASN A 311 1.18 29.93 -16.56
C ASN A 311 2.54 29.36 -16.14
N GLY A 312 3.15 29.94 -15.11
CA GLY A 312 4.36 29.43 -14.49
C GLY A 312 4.17 28.08 -13.80
N VAL A 313 3.03 27.84 -13.13
CA VAL A 313 2.67 26.56 -12.51
C VAL A 313 2.46 25.49 -13.57
N VAL A 314 1.66 25.78 -14.60
CA VAL A 314 1.41 24.88 -15.75
C VAL A 314 2.72 24.51 -16.43
N SER A 315 3.61 25.48 -16.68
CA SER A 315 4.91 25.20 -17.29
C SER A 315 5.77 24.26 -16.43
N GLN A 316 5.71 24.42 -15.11
CA GLN A 316 6.41 23.53 -14.18
C GLN A 316 5.78 22.13 -14.19
N GLN A 317 4.45 22.02 -14.16
CA GLN A 317 3.73 20.75 -14.25
C GLN A 317 4.00 20.01 -15.57
N VAL A 318 4.10 20.72 -16.70
CA VAL A 318 4.48 20.13 -18.00
C VAL A 318 5.93 19.64 -17.99
N ALA A 319 6.83 20.32 -17.27
CA ALA A 319 8.22 19.89 -17.13
C ALA A 319 8.34 18.66 -16.19
N ASP A 320 7.55 18.64 -15.13
CA ASP A 320 7.54 17.57 -14.11
C ASP A 320 6.76 16.34 -14.57
N ALA A 321 5.83 16.50 -15.52
CA ALA A 321 5.17 15.40 -16.17
C ALA A 321 6.21 14.55 -16.90
N ILE A 322 6.34 13.31 -16.42
CA ILE A 322 7.36 12.34 -16.81
C ILE A 322 7.56 12.34 -18.33
N SER A 323 8.73 12.77 -18.78
CA SER A 323 9.06 12.66 -20.20
C SER A 323 9.27 11.18 -20.54
N ARG A 324 8.52 10.65 -21.52
CA ARG A 324 8.71 9.27 -22.02
C ARG A 324 10.17 8.96 -22.38
N GLU A 325 10.97 9.98 -22.70
CA GLU A 325 12.41 9.85 -23.01
C GLU A 325 13.29 9.49 -21.81
N ASN A 326 12.84 9.75 -20.59
CA ASN A 326 13.54 9.42 -19.34
C ASN A 326 13.14 8.03 -18.80
N ILE A 327 12.32 7.29 -19.53
CA ILE A 327 11.84 5.96 -19.12
C ILE A 327 12.65 4.88 -19.85
N LYS A 328 13.12 3.89 -19.10
CA LYS A 328 13.84 2.72 -19.62
C LYS A 328 13.18 1.42 -19.16
N GLY A 329 12.93 0.55 -20.12
CA GLY A 329 12.42 -0.80 -19.92
C GLY A 329 13.50 -1.87 -20.04
N TYR A 330 13.61 -2.75 -19.04
CA TYR A 330 14.52 -3.90 -19.08
C TYR A 330 13.75 -5.20 -18.97
N LYS A 331 14.12 -6.20 -19.77
CA LYS A 331 13.53 -7.55 -19.66
C LYS A 331 14.11 -8.27 -18.46
N ILE A 332 13.29 -8.89 -17.63
CA ILE A 332 13.75 -9.75 -16.53
C ILE A 332 13.45 -11.20 -16.90
N ASN A 333 14.48 -12.03 -16.99
CA ASN A 333 14.31 -13.47 -17.15
C ASN A 333 14.24 -14.16 -15.77
N SER A 334 13.11 -14.80 -15.50
CA SER A 334 12.86 -15.57 -14.28
C SER A 334 12.35 -16.98 -14.61
N ASN A 335 12.37 -17.86 -13.62
CA ASN A 335 11.71 -19.17 -13.69
C ASN A 335 10.19 -19.12 -13.91
N LYS A 336 9.53 -17.97 -13.70
CA LYS A 336 8.09 -17.78 -13.94
C LYS A 336 7.77 -17.29 -15.35
N GLY A 337 8.76 -16.82 -16.11
CA GLY A 337 8.58 -16.20 -17.43
C GLY A 337 9.33 -14.88 -17.56
N GLN A 338 9.04 -14.15 -18.63
CA GLN A 338 9.60 -12.82 -18.88
C GLN A 338 8.79 -11.75 -18.13
N GLY A 339 9.45 -11.05 -17.21
CA GLY A 339 8.96 -9.83 -16.57
C GLY A 339 9.64 -8.57 -17.14
N THR A 340 9.34 -7.42 -16.57
CA THR A 340 9.85 -6.11 -17.01
C THR A 340 10.25 -5.26 -15.79
N ARG A 341 11.44 -4.66 -15.81
CA ARG A 341 11.83 -3.57 -14.91
C ARG A 341 11.63 -2.25 -15.64
N ILE A 342 10.93 -1.31 -15.00
CA ILE A 342 10.84 0.08 -15.47
C ILE A 342 11.72 0.94 -14.57
N VAL A 343 12.56 1.76 -15.19
CA VAL A 343 13.33 2.80 -14.55
C VAL A 343 12.92 4.14 -15.15
N ILE A 344 12.45 5.06 -14.32
CA ILE A 344 12.15 6.43 -14.70
C ILE A 344 13.26 7.30 -14.10
N GLU A 345 14.04 7.95 -14.96
CA GLU A 345 15.20 8.74 -14.58
C GLU A 345 14.85 10.22 -14.37
N ASN A 346 15.62 10.90 -13.52
CA ASN A 346 15.44 12.31 -13.17
C ASN A 346 14.01 12.64 -12.73
N THR A 347 13.37 11.72 -12.03
CA THR A 347 12.12 12.00 -11.33
C THR A 347 12.44 12.90 -10.15
N GLU A 348 12.01 14.16 -10.20
CA GLU A 348 11.74 14.85 -8.94
C GLU A 348 10.61 14.05 -8.27
N LYS A 349 11.00 13.17 -7.34
CA LYS A 349 10.06 12.26 -6.69
C LYS A 349 8.93 13.08 -6.07
N ARG A 350 7.69 12.57 -6.15
CA ARG A 350 6.36 13.23 -6.03
C ARG A 350 5.74 13.74 -7.33
N ALA A 351 6.41 13.71 -8.48
CA ALA A 351 5.67 13.73 -9.74
C ALA A 351 5.05 12.37 -10.05
N THR A 352 5.60 11.29 -9.49
CA THR A 352 5.19 9.89 -9.72
C THR A 352 4.83 9.24 -8.39
N GLU A 353 3.62 8.74 -8.26
CA GLU A 353 3.10 8.05 -7.08
C GLU A 353 3.28 6.53 -7.18
N ASP A 354 2.82 5.92 -8.28
CA ASP A 354 2.86 4.47 -8.48
C ASP A 354 3.07 4.09 -9.95
N ALA A 355 3.44 2.84 -10.23
CA ALA A 355 3.42 2.28 -11.57
C ALA A 355 2.81 0.88 -11.57
N HIS A 356 1.87 0.67 -12.48
CA HIS A 356 1.13 -0.57 -12.61
C HIS A 356 1.00 -0.98 -14.08
N ILE A 357 0.72 -2.26 -14.33
CA ILE A 357 0.35 -2.75 -15.65
C ILE A 357 -1.16 -2.85 -15.69
N ASN A 358 -1.79 -2.06 -16.55
CA ASN A 358 -3.18 -2.26 -16.94
C ASN A 358 -3.24 -3.37 -18.00
N ILE A 359 -4.09 -4.36 -17.76
CA ILE A 359 -4.42 -5.37 -18.77
C ILE A 359 -5.73 -4.92 -19.39
N THR A 360 -5.67 -4.43 -20.62
CA THR A 360 -6.81 -3.87 -21.35
C THR A 360 -7.24 -4.79 -22.47
N ALA A 361 -8.55 -4.91 -22.65
CA ALA A 361 -9.13 -5.73 -23.70
C ALA A 361 -10.27 -4.99 -24.38
N GLU A 362 -10.37 -5.12 -25.70
CA GLU A 362 -11.51 -4.61 -26.44
C GLU A 362 -12.66 -5.61 -26.36
N LEU A 363 -13.76 -5.20 -25.72
CA LEU A 363 -14.89 -6.09 -25.44
C LEU A 363 -16.03 -5.84 -26.44
N PRO A 364 -16.37 -6.81 -27.32
CA PRO A 364 -17.43 -6.64 -28.33
C PRO A 364 -18.80 -6.27 -27.75
N ALA A 365 -19.13 -6.81 -26.57
CA ALA A 365 -20.38 -6.51 -25.87
C ALA A 365 -20.48 -5.03 -25.46
N ILE A 366 -19.36 -4.41 -25.11
CA ILE A 366 -19.32 -3.00 -24.71
C ILE A 366 -19.34 -2.08 -25.94
N LYS A 367 -18.57 -2.40 -26.98
CA LYS A 367 -18.57 -1.65 -28.25
C LYS A 367 -19.97 -1.60 -28.88
N GLU A 368 -20.70 -2.71 -28.87
CA GLU A 368 -22.09 -2.77 -29.32
C GLU A 368 -23.04 -1.94 -28.43
N ALA A 369 -22.88 -1.99 -27.09
CA ALA A 369 -23.68 -1.19 -26.16
C ALA A 369 -23.47 0.31 -26.39
N ILE A 370 -22.21 0.76 -26.50
CA ILE A 370 -21.85 2.15 -26.83
C ILE A 370 -22.46 2.55 -28.18
N SER A 371 -22.42 1.67 -29.19
CA SER A 371 -22.97 1.99 -30.52
C SER A 371 -24.49 2.24 -30.55
N LYS A 372 -25.22 1.73 -29.54
CA LYS A 372 -26.68 1.87 -29.41
C LYS A 372 -27.09 3.06 -28.56
N ASP A 373 -26.16 3.64 -27.80
CA ASP A 373 -26.36 4.86 -27.04
C ASP A 373 -25.67 6.03 -27.79
N PRO A 374 -26.45 6.90 -28.46
CA PRO A 374 -25.89 8.02 -29.21
C PRO A 374 -24.99 8.95 -28.39
N GLU A 375 -25.24 9.10 -27.08
CA GLU A 375 -24.44 9.95 -26.21
C GLU A 375 -23.14 9.26 -25.81
N ALA A 376 -23.19 7.99 -25.42
CA ALA A 376 -21.98 7.21 -25.16
C ALA A 376 -21.09 7.10 -26.41
N LYS A 377 -21.71 6.97 -27.59
CA LYS A 377 -21.01 6.95 -28.89
C LYS A 377 -20.27 8.26 -29.17
N LYS A 378 -20.91 9.42 -28.93
CA LYS A 378 -20.27 10.75 -29.11
C LYS A 378 -19.05 10.92 -28.20
N VAL A 379 -19.11 10.44 -26.96
CA VAL A 379 -17.98 10.51 -26.02
C VAL A 379 -16.87 9.55 -26.44
N TYR A 380 -17.22 8.33 -26.85
CA TYR A 380 -16.26 7.33 -27.35
C TYR A 380 -15.50 7.80 -28.61
N GLU A 381 -16.18 8.42 -29.57
CA GLU A 381 -15.54 8.94 -30.79
C GLU A 381 -14.57 10.11 -30.52
N LYS A 382 -14.81 10.88 -29.45
CA LYS A 382 -13.94 12.00 -29.05
C LYS A 382 -12.77 11.57 -28.16
N LEU A 383 -12.96 10.53 -27.34
CA LEU A 383 -12.00 10.10 -26.31
C LEU A 383 -11.92 8.55 -26.25
N PRO A 384 -11.43 7.88 -27.31
CA PRO A 384 -11.50 6.42 -27.43
C PRO A 384 -10.68 5.68 -26.35
N HIS A 385 -9.63 6.29 -25.83
CA HIS A 385 -8.74 5.72 -24.79
C HIS A 385 -9.36 5.76 -23.39
N LEU A 386 -10.33 6.65 -23.11
CA LEU A 386 -11.05 6.68 -21.82
C LEU A 386 -11.94 5.46 -21.59
N PHE A 387 -12.18 4.65 -22.63
CA PHE A 387 -13.00 3.44 -22.55
C PHE A 387 -12.22 2.16 -22.86
N ASN A 388 -10.88 2.18 -22.82
CA ASN A 388 -10.11 0.94 -22.72
C ASN A 388 -10.42 0.30 -21.36
N PHE A 389 -11.18 -0.79 -21.38
CA PHE A 389 -11.58 -1.45 -20.14
C PHE A 389 -10.39 -2.24 -19.60
N SER A 390 -9.83 -1.76 -18.48
CA SER A 390 -8.95 -2.58 -17.67
C SER A 390 -9.73 -3.79 -17.17
N ILE A 391 -9.41 -4.97 -17.72
CA ILE A 391 -9.86 -6.25 -17.18
C ILE A 391 -9.07 -6.64 -15.93
N GLY A 392 -8.00 -5.88 -15.65
CA GLY A 392 -7.48 -5.63 -14.32
C GLY A 392 -6.03 -5.16 -14.29
N ASN A 393 -5.52 -5.02 -13.06
CA ASN A 393 -4.28 -4.30 -12.80
C ASN A 393 -3.27 -5.25 -12.14
N LEU A 394 -2.02 -5.17 -12.59
CA LEU A 394 -0.88 -5.75 -11.88
C LEU A 394 -0.07 -4.60 -11.33
N GLU A 395 -0.15 -4.39 -10.03
CA GLU A 395 0.74 -3.44 -9.37
C GLU A 395 2.17 -3.95 -9.50
N GLY A 396 3.07 -3.06 -9.91
CA GLY A 396 4.49 -3.34 -9.85
C GLY A 396 4.85 -3.46 -8.39
N SER A 397 5.73 -4.40 -8.06
CA SER A 397 6.47 -4.19 -6.82
C SER A 397 7.37 -2.99 -7.10
N LEU A 398 6.98 -1.82 -6.60
CA LEU A 398 7.93 -0.78 -6.27
C LEU A 398 9.07 -1.52 -5.53
N ASP A 399 10.33 -1.32 -5.91
CA ASP A 399 11.47 -2.01 -5.28
C ASP A 399 11.70 -1.52 -3.82
N VAL A 400 10.62 -1.21 -3.09
CA VAL A 400 10.50 -1.16 -1.64
C VAL A 400 10.52 -2.55 -1.02
N SER A 401 10.74 -3.66 -1.73
CA SER A 401 11.13 -4.90 -1.05
C SER A 401 12.61 -4.89 -0.63
N SER A 402 13.39 -3.89 -1.09
CA SER A 402 14.56 -3.38 -0.35
C SER A 402 14.21 -2.84 1.05
N TRP A 403 12.92 -2.77 1.38
CA TRP A 403 12.35 -2.21 2.59
C TRP A 403 11.42 -3.19 3.33
N ASN A 404 11.94 -3.83 4.38
CA ASN A 404 11.18 -4.17 5.60
C ASN A 404 12.16 -4.63 6.70
N PRO A 405 11.82 -4.64 8.00
CA PRO A 405 12.56 -3.91 9.01
C PRO A 405 12.97 -4.85 10.16
N ASP A 406 14.20 -5.33 10.19
CA ASP A 406 14.82 -5.71 11.49
C ASP A 406 16.32 -5.52 11.46
N ILE A 407 16.79 -4.33 11.12
CA ILE A 407 18.12 -3.96 11.58
C ILE A 407 17.99 -3.80 13.11
N ASN A 408 18.44 -4.80 13.88
CA ASN A 408 18.49 -4.71 15.34
C ASN A 408 19.16 -3.38 15.76
N GLY A 409 18.36 -2.40 16.18
CA GLY A 409 18.79 -1.35 17.10
C GLY A 409 18.31 0.07 16.84
N SER A 410 18.03 0.51 15.61
CA SER A 410 17.57 1.89 15.41
C SER A 410 16.72 2.06 14.16
N THR A 411 15.49 2.54 14.36
CA THR A 411 14.55 3.09 13.36
C THR A 411 15.27 3.97 12.32
N GLU A 412 16.33 4.66 12.73
CA GLU A 412 17.18 5.53 11.91
C GLU A 412 17.87 4.81 10.72
N GLY A 413 18.30 3.55 10.85
CA GLY A 413 19.04 2.87 9.76
C GLY A 413 18.17 2.41 8.59
N ILE A 414 16.96 1.95 8.92
CA ILE A 414 15.92 1.55 7.95
C ILE A 414 15.39 2.78 7.22
N LEU A 415 15.22 3.86 7.97
CA LEU A 415 14.85 5.17 7.50
C LEU A 415 15.86 5.64 6.44
N LEU A 416 17.15 5.74 6.77
CA LEU A 416 18.21 6.24 5.86
C LEU A 416 18.24 5.58 4.47
N SER A 417 17.99 4.27 4.35
CA SER A 417 18.06 3.57 3.05
C SER A 417 16.82 3.73 2.17
N TYR A 418 15.62 3.80 2.77
CA TYR A 418 14.40 4.14 2.03
C TYR A 418 14.43 5.55 1.52
N LEU A 419 14.95 6.41 2.38
CA LEU A 419 15.17 7.80 2.13
C LEU A 419 16.19 7.97 0.97
N ASP A 420 17.36 7.30 0.97
CA ASP A 420 18.32 7.35 -0.16
C ASP A 420 17.69 6.93 -1.50
N TRP A 421 16.90 5.87 -1.50
CA TRP A 421 16.12 5.44 -2.67
C TRP A 421 15.08 6.51 -3.06
N TYR A 422 14.44 7.13 -2.06
CA TYR A 422 13.52 8.25 -2.25
C TYR A 422 14.16 9.45 -2.95
N ASN A 423 15.43 9.73 -2.67
CA ASN A 423 16.12 10.90 -3.22
C ASN A 423 17.07 10.60 -4.37
N SER A 424 17.16 9.35 -4.82
CA SER A 424 18.09 8.93 -5.88
C SER A 424 17.82 9.55 -7.26
N GLY A 425 16.77 10.38 -7.39
CA GLY A 425 16.35 11.02 -8.64
C GLY A 425 15.81 10.03 -9.68
N ASN A 426 15.68 8.75 -9.34
CA ASN A 426 15.14 7.72 -10.21
C ASN A 426 14.07 6.92 -9.48
N SER A 427 13.01 6.54 -10.18
CA SER A 427 11.97 5.65 -9.68
C SER A 427 12.06 4.29 -10.40
N ILE A 428 12.07 3.17 -9.66
CA ILE A 428 12.30 1.82 -10.19
C ILE A 428 11.17 0.88 -9.77
N TRP A 429 10.59 0.18 -10.74
CA TRP A 429 9.53 -0.83 -10.52
C TRP A 429 9.86 -2.13 -11.23
N ASP A 430 9.66 -3.24 -10.52
CA ASP A 430 9.73 -4.57 -11.10
C ASP A 430 8.33 -5.15 -11.26
N PHE A 431 8.01 -5.46 -12.50
CA PHE A 431 6.85 -6.23 -12.87
C PHE A 431 7.29 -7.65 -13.15
N GLU A 432 6.97 -8.57 -12.23
CA GLU A 432 7.14 -9.98 -12.52
C GLU A 432 6.24 -10.39 -13.69
N ALA A 433 6.62 -11.43 -14.43
CA ALA A 433 5.71 -12.07 -15.36
C ALA A 433 4.37 -12.34 -14.65
N PRO A 434 3.21 -11.99 -15.23
CA PRO A 434 1.92 -12.15 -14.59
C PRO A 434 1.77 -13.56 -14.01
N ALA A 435 1.85 -13.70 -12.70
CA ALA A 435 1.49 -14.94 -12.01
C ALA A 435 -0.05 -15.10 -11.96
N SER A 436 -0.76 -14.01 -12.24
CA SER A 436 -2.18 -13.81 -12.03
C SER A 436 -2.99 -14.56 -13.07
N LYS A 437 -3.62 -15.64 -12.60
CA LYS A 437 -4.67 -16.33 -13.34
C LYS A 437 -5.90 -15.42 -13.36
N LEU A 438 -6.45 -15.16 -14.53
CA LEU A 438 -7.75 -14.50 -14.63
C LEU A 438 -8.84 -15.44 -14.19
N TYR A 439 -9.92 -14.91 -13.60
CA TYR A 439 -11.10 -15.72 -13.36
C TYR A 439 -12.07 -15.53 -14.51
N ALA A 440 -12.49 -16.64 -15.10
CA ALA A 440 -13.58 -16.67 -16.05
C ALA A 440 -14.77 -17.41 -15.43
N LEU A 441 -15.94 -16.75 -15.44
CA LEU A 441 -17.20 -17.40 -15.09
C LEU A 441 -17.67 -18.23 -16.27
N LYS A 442 -17.81 -19.54 -16.06
CA LYS A 442 -18.34 -20.49 -17.04
C LYS A 442 -19.77 -20.87 -16.70
N ASP A 443 -20.62 -20.80 -17.71
CA ASP A 443 -21.99 -21.31 -17.62
C ASP A 443 -22.01 -22.86 -17.63
N PRO A 444 -23.19 -23.50 -17.46
CA PRO A 444 -23.31 -24.95 -17.47
C PRO A 444 -22.88 -25.64 -18.78
N SER A 445 -22.82 -24.91 -19.90
CA SER A 445 -22.32 -25.40 -21.19
C SER A 445 -20.80 -25.28 -21.34
N GLY A 446 -20.16 -24.59 -20.40
CA GLY A 446 -18.73 -24.30 -20.39
C GLY A 446 -18.35 -22.99 -21.10
N LYS A 447 -19.33 -22.21 -21.58
CA LYS A 447 -19.10 -20.92 -22.23
C LYS A 447 -18.71 -19.86 -21.20
N ILE A 448 -17.75 -19.00 -21.53
CA ILE A 448 -17.29 -17.90 -20.69
C ILE A 448 -18.21 -16.69 -20.87
N HIS A 449 -18.60 -16.04 -19.77
CA HIS A 449 -19.48 -14.86 -19.82
C HIS A 449 -18.90 -13.62 -19.16
N VAL A 450 -18.07 -13.78 -18.13
CA VAL A 450 -17.50 -12.68 -17.34
C VAL A 450 -16.05 -13.00 -17.02
N ALA A 451 -15.18 -11.99 -17.02
CA ALA A 451 -13.84 -12.08 -16.44
C ALA A 451 -13.60 -11.05 -15.32
N ALA A 452 -12.75 -11.43 -14.37
CA ALA A 452 -12.27 -10.58 -13.29
C ALA A 452 -10.80 -10.89 -12.96
N ILE A 453 -10.06 -9.85 -12.56
CA ILE A 453 -8.71 -9.97 -11.99
C ILE A 453 -8.80 -10.02 -10.46
N GLU A 454 -7.99 -10.89 -9.86
CA GLU A 454 -7.78 -10.89 -8.42
C GLU A 454 -7.13 -9.59 -7.98
N ASP A 455 -7.76 -8.94 -7.03
CA ASP A 455 -7.04 -8.10 -6.10
C ASP A 455 -7.32 -8.62 -4.69
N ASP A 456 -6.23 -8.74 -3.93
CA ASP A 456 -6.08 -8.96 -2.49
C ASP A 456 -6.90 -10.01 -1.70
N GLY A 457 -7.81 -10.78 -2.31
CA GLY A 457 -8.55 -11.83 -1.60
C GLY A 457 -9.73 -11.33 -0.76
N SER A 458 -10.17 -10.08 -0.96
CA SER A 458 -11.50 -9.62 -0.57
C SER A 458 -12.59 -10.22 -1.49
N ASP A 459 -13.79 -10.41 -0.96
CA ASP A 459 -14.86 -11.31 -1.45
C ASP A 459 -15.02 -11.47 -2.97
N LYS A 460 -14.97 -12.72 -3.46
CA LYS A 460 -15.17 -13.08 -4.87
C LYS A 460 -16.65 -13.08 -5.20
N GLY A 461 -17.18 -11.89 -5.47
CA GLY A 461 -18.56 -11.64 -5.90
C GLY A 461 -18.67 -11.50 -7.41
N VAL A 462 -19.62 -12.20 -8.06
CA VAL A 462 -20.05 -11.86 -9.43
C VAL A 462 -21.45 -11.29 -9.39
N CYS A 463 -21.60 -10.04 -9.82
CA CYS A 463 -22.88 -9.35 -9.91
C CYS A 463 -23.74 -9.89 -11.06
N PHE A 464 -25.07 -9.87 -10.87
CA PHE A 464 -26.05 -10.22 -11.89
C PHE A 464 -27.36 -9.45 -11.70
N THR A 465 -28.17 -9.41 -12.75
CA THR A 465 -29.53 -8.83 -12.75
C THR A 465 -30.57 -9.94 -12.86
N TYR A 466 -31.66 -9.80 -12.10
CA TYR A 466 -32.80 -10.70 -12.12
C TYR A 466 -34.11 -9.92 -12.08
N LYS A 467 -35.23 -10.55 -12.47
CA LYS A 467 -36.56 -9.97 -12.31
C LYS A 467 -37.22 -10.49 -11.03
N ASP A 468 -37.72 -9.58 -10.22
CA ASP A 468 -38.47 -9.94 -9.03
C ASP A 468 -39.86 -10.50 -9.35
N LYS A 469 -40.62 -10.89 -8.30
CA LYS A 469 -41.98 -11.43 -8.45
C LYS A 469 -42.96 -10.45 -9.11
N LYS A 470 -42.63 -9.16 -9.18
CA LYS A 470 -43.42 -8.11 -9.84
C LYS A 470 -42.89 -7.78 -11.24
N GLY A 471 -41.86 -8.48 -11.71
CA GLY A 471 -41.24 -8.26 -13.02
C GLY A 471 -40.29 -7.07 -13.08
N LYS A 472 -39.97 -6.42 -11.95
CA LYS A 472 -38.99 -5.33 -11.88
C LYS A 472 -37.57 -5.90 -11.85
N GLU A 473 -36.66 -5.28 -12.58
CA GLU A 473 -35.24 -5.65 -12.56
C GLU A 473 -34.56 -5.24 -11.26
N GLN A 474 -33.74 -6.13 -10.72
CA GLN A 474 -33.05 -6.03 -9.44
C GLN A 474 -31.63 -6.59 -9.57
N THR A 475 -30.77 -6.27 -8.61
CA THR A 475 -29.35 -6.69 -8.60
C THR A 475 -29.08 -7.75 -7.53
N GLY A 476 -28.23 -8.72 -7.87
CA GLY A 476 -27.75 -9.73 -6.93
C GLY A 476 -26.28 -10.09 -7.15
N TYR A 477 -25.72 -10.88 -6.23
CA TYR A 477 -24.32 -11.30 -6.25
C TYR A 477 -24.18 -12.80 -6.00
N PHE A 478 -23.36 -13.49 -6.78
CA PHE A 478 -22.84 -14.81 -6.44
C PHE A 478 -21.58 -14.68 -5.62
N LEU A 479 -21.54 -15.27 -4.43
CA LEU A 479 -20.32 -15.39 -3.63
C LEU A 479 -19.72 -16.77 -3.81
N PHE A 480 -18.41 -16.80 -4.05
CA PHE A 480 -17.68 -18.02 -4.35
C PHE A 480 -16.64 -18.35 -3.27
N GLU A 481 -16.51 -19.63 -2.93
CA GLU A 481 -15.40 -20.14 -2.12
C GLU A 481 -14.52 -21.11 -2.90
N GLN A 482 -13.23 -21.08 -2.60
CA GLN A 482 -12.25 -21.92 -3.25
C GLN A 482 -12.37 -23.37 -2.79
N VAL A 483 -12.53 -24.30 -3.73
CA VAL A 483 -12.49 -25.74 -3.49
C VAL A 483 -11.46 -26.36 -4.44
N GLY A 484 -10.21 -26.46 -3.95
CA GLY A 484 -9.08 -26.93 -4.75
C GLY A 484 -8.67 -25.92 -5.83
N LYS A 485 -8.84 -26.28 -7.11
CA LYS A 485 -8.51 -25.42 -8.26
C LYS A 485 -9.73 -24.70 -8.86
N GLU A 486 -10.93 -24.98 -8.37
CA GLU A 486 -12.19 -24.39 -8.84
C GLU A 486 -12.83 -23.57 -7.70
N TYR A 487 -13.71 -22.66 -8.07
CA TYR A 487 -14.54 -21.90 -7.15
C TYR A 487 -16.00 -22.32 -7.30
N LYS A 488 -16.64 -22.57 -6.15
CA LYS A 488 -18.05 -22.97 -6.09
C LYS A 488 -18.86 -21.85 -5.48
N ILE A 489 -20.07 -21.65 -6.00
CA ILE A 489 -21.05 -20.74 -5.39
C ILE A 489 -21.37 -21.28 -4.00
N THR A 490 -21.16 -20.45 -2.97
CA THR A 490 -21.51 -20.78 -1.59
C THR A 490 -22.66 -19.96 -1.08
N GLN A 491 -22.86 -18.76 -1.63
CA GLN A 491 -23.98 -17.90 -1.27
C GLN A 491 -24.48 -17.09 -2.48
N ILE A 492 -25.74 -16.69 -2.43
CA ILE A 492 -26.29 -15.65 -3.30
C ILE A 492 -26.84 -14.53 -2.43
N VAL A 493 -26.52 -13.29 -2.81
CA VAL A 493 -27.08 -12.08 -2.21
C VAL A 493 -28.10 -11.50 -3.16
N PHE A 494 -29.35 -11.38 -2.74
CA PHE A 494 -30.40 -10.64 -3.44
C PHE A 494 -30.52 -9.26 -2.83
N VAL A 495 -30.43 -8.19 -3.62
CA VAL A 495 -30.52 -6.81 -3.16
C VAL A 495 -31.85 -6.18 -3.59
N TRP A 496 -32.49 -5.47 -2.68
CA TRP A 496 -33.79 -4.83 -2.86
C TRP A 496 -33.77 -3.42 -2.27
N ASP A 497 -33.80 -2.40 -3.14
CA ASP A 497 -33.79 -0.97 -2.79
C ASP A 497 -32.64 -0.57 -1.82
N SER A 498 -32.78 -0.80 -0.51
CA SER A 498 -31.76 -0.57 0.54
C SER A 498 -31.57 -1.73 1.52
N SER A 499 -31.99 -2.94 1.14
CA SER A 499 -31.92 -4.17 1.95
C SER A 499 -31.33 -5.32 1.15
N TYR A 500 -30.81 -6.35 1.82
CA TYR A 500 -30.29 -7.54 1.16
C TYR A 500 -30.72 -8.82 1.87
N THR A 501 -30.72 -9.93 1.13
CA THR A 501 -30.95 -11.28 1.66
C THR A 501 -29.83 -12.19 1.17
N ILE A 502 -29.13 -12.84 2.12
CA ILE A 502 -28.09 -13.82 1.82
C ILE A 502 -28.69 -15.23 1.90
N ILE A 503 -28.50 -16.02 0.85
CA ILE A 503 -28.99 -17.39 0.74
C ILE A 503 -27.82 -18.33 0.56
N LYS A 504 -27.73 -19.37 1.40
CA LYS A 504 -26.66 -20.37 1.28
C LYS A 504 -26.89 -21.29 0.09
N ALA A 505 -25.80 -21.79 -0.49
CA ALA A 505 -25.81 -22.76 -1.57
C ALA A 505 -26.59 -24.04 -1.27
N SER A 506 -26.65 -24.46 0.01
CA SER A 506 -27.44 -25.61 0.43
C SER A 506 -28.95 -25.42 0.23
N ASP A 507 -29.43 -24.18 0.32
CA ASP A 507 -30.86 -23.85 0.41
C ASP A 507 -31.40 -23.31 -0.93
N LEU A 508 -30.47 -23.01 -1.84
CA LEU A 508 -30.72 -22.38 -3.14
C LEU A 508 -31.68 -23.17 -4.05
N LYS A 509 -31.60 -24.50 -4.04
CA LYS A 509 -32.49 -25.36 -4.84
C LYS A 509 -33.95 -25.20 -4.49
N GLU A 510 -34.25 -24.91 -3.23
CA GLU A 510 -35.63 -24.74 -2.76
C GLU A 510 -36.11 -23.31 -3.00
N THR A 511 -35.25 -22.31 -2.76
CA THR A 511 -35.61 -20.91 -2.98
C THR A 511 -35.83 -20.54 -4.44
N LEU A 512 -35.07 -21.13 -5.38
CA LEU A 512 -35.21 -20.84 -6.81
C LEU A 512 -36.47 -21.47 -7.45
N LYS A 513 -37.25 -22.30 -6.74
CA LYS A 513 -38.48 -22.91 -7.27
C LYS A 513 -39.60 -21.91 -7.54
N ASP A 514 -39.66 -20.83 -6.74
CA ASP A 514 -40.76 -19.85 -6.75
C ASP A 514 -40.36 -18.50 -7.37
N VAL A 515 -39.19 -18.42 -8.01
CA VAL A 515 -38.65 -17.21 -8.64
C VAL A 515 -38.23 -17.54 -10.07
N LYS A 516 -38.89 -16.95 -11.08
CA LYS A 516 -38.38 -16.97 -12.46
C LYS A 516 -37.11 -16.13 -12.52
N THR A 517 -35.96 -16.78 -12.40
CA THR A 517 -34.64 -16.17 -12.49
C THR A 517 -34.09 -16.40 -13.89
N SER A 518 -34.19 -15.39 -14.75
CA SER A 518 -33.28 -15.29 -15.90
C SER A 518 -32.10 -14.45 -15.46
N LEU A 519 -30.91 -15.04 -15.47
CA LEU A 519 -29.68 -14.31 -15.14
C LEU A 519 -29.32 -13.43 -16.34
N TYR A 520 -29.82 -12.21 -16.32
CA TYR A 520 -29.25 -11.18 -17.18
C TYR A 520 -27.99 -10.68 -16.47
N VAL A 521 -26.81 -11.04 -16.95
CA VAL A 521 -25.60 -10.31 -16.54
C VAL A 521 -25.66 -8.97 -17.28
N SER A 522 -26.48 -8.04 -16.77
CA SER A 522 -26.55 -6.68 -17.31
C SER A 522 -25.58 -5.77 -16.57
N PHE A 523 -25.14 -4.76 -17.32
CA PHE A 523 -24.06 -3.83 -17.07
C PHE A 523 -24.03 -3.24 -15.64
N LEU A 524 -22.85 -3.31 -15.03
CA LEU A 524 -22.52 -2.79 -13.71
C LEU A 524 -22.37 -1.26 -13.72
N TRP A 525 -22.94 -0.61 -12.72
CA TRP A 525 -22.37 0.63 -12.18
C TRP A 525 -21.09 0.26 -11.41
N PHE A 526 -20.03 1.01 -11.68
CA PHE A 526 -18.69 0.85 -11.13
C PHE A 526 -18.71 0.65 -9.61
N TYR A 527 -18.16 -0.48 -9.13
CA TYR A 527 -17.40 -0.71 -7.88
C TYR A 527 -17.28 -2.24 -7.67
N ASN A 528 -16.33 -2.84 -8.40
CA ASN A 528 -15.68 -4.17 -8.22
C ASN A 528 -15.74 -5.15 -9.42
N LYS A 529 -14.81 -4.89 -10.35
CA LYS A 529 -13.91 -5.80 -11.12
C LYS A 529 -14.49 -6.97 -11.95
N ALA A 530 -15.80 -7.05 -12.21
CA ALA A 530 -16.37 -8.05 -13.12
C ALA A 530 -16.81 -7.42 -14.46
N LEU A 531 -16.26 -7.87 -15.60
CA LEU A 531 -16.56 -7.33 -16.93
C LEU A 531 -17.24 -8.37 -17.83
N PRO A 532 -18.37 -8.04 -18.48
CA PRO A 532 -19.04 -8.95 -19.39
C PRO A 532 -18.22 -9.14 -20.66
N ILE A 533 -17.87 -10.39 -20.96
CA ILE A 533 -17.17 -10.76 -22.19
C ILE A 533 -18.19 -11.03 -23.32
N THR A 534 -19.41 -11.46 -22.97
CA THR A 534 -20.44 -11.75 -23.96
C THR A 534 -21.76 -11.08 -23.61
N LYS A 535 -22.61 -10.84 -24.62
CA LYS A 535 -23.98 -10.35 -24.44
C LYS A 535 -25.00 -11.45 -24.09
N THR A 536 -24.57 -12.71 -24.05
CA THR A 536 -25.50 -13.82 -23.87
C THR A 536 -25.80 -14.01 -22.39
N ALA A 537 -27.07 -13.92 -22.01
CA ALA A 537 -27.54 -14.39 -20.72
C ALA A 537 -27.64 -15.93 -20.71
N PHE A 538 -27.62 -16.54 -19.53
CA PHE A 538 -27.97 -17.95 -19.35
C PHE A 538 -28.91 -18.08 -18.14
N ASP A 539 -29.87 -19.00 -18.18
CA ASP A 539 -30.78 -19.15 -17.03
C ASP A 539 -30.07 -19.86 -15.87
N VAL A 540 -30.37 -19.42 -14.64
CA VAL A 540 -29.86 -20.05 -13.42
C VAL A 540 -31.02 -20.75 -12.73
N THR A 541 -30.93 -22.07 -12.60
CA THR A 541 -32.01 -22.91 -12.11
C THR A 541 -31.53 -23.79 -10.96
N PRO A 542 -32.43 -24.35 -10.13
CA PRO A 542 -32.07 -25.35 -9.13
C PRO A 542 -31.23 -26.52 -9.69
N GLU A 543 -31.43 -26.87 -10.96
CA GLU A 543 -30.77 -28.00 -11.63
C GLU A 543 -29.36 -27.67 -12.08
N ASN A 544 -29.08 -26.42 -12.48
CA ASN A 544 -27.82 -26.05 -13.11
C ASN A 544 -26.88 -25.19 -12.24
N ILE A 545 -27.35 -24.67 -11.10
CA ILE A 545 -26.59 -23.78 -10.20
C ILE A 545 -25.23 -24.38 -9.79
N ASN A 546 -25.17 -25.69 -9.57
CA ASN A 546 -23.94 -26.40 -9.18
C ASN A 546 -22.96 -26.63 -10.34
N SER A 547 -23.40 -26.40 -11.58
CA SER A 547 -22.59 -26.53 -12.80
C SER A 547 -21.95 -25.22 -13.23
N ILE A 548 -22.39 -24.09 -12.66
CA ILE A 548 -21.77 -22.79 -12.85
C ILE A 548 -20.46 -22.76 -12.07
N LYS A 549 -19.36 -22.39 -12.73
CA LYS A 549 -18.04 -22.43 -12.13
C LYS A 549 -17.28 -21.15 -12.41
N LEU A 550 -16.61 -20.64 -11.39
CA LEU A 550 -15.55 -19.67 -11.57
C LEU A 550 -14.23 -20.43 -11.67
N THR A 551 -13.54 -20.31 -12.80
CA THR A 551 -12.30 -21.03 -13.06
C THR A 551 -11.16 -20.09 -13.38
N TYR A 552 -9.99 -20.41 -12.87
CA TYR A 552 -8.75 -19.80 -13.33
C TYR A 552 -8.51 -20.11 -14.81
N THR A 553 -8.18 -19.07 -15.59
CA THR A 553 -7.80 -19.16 -16.99
C THR A 553 -6.63 -18.23 -17.29
N ASP A 554 -5.79 -18.62 -18.24
CA ASP A 554 -4.77 -17.73 -18.78
C ASP A 554 -5.42 -16.70 -19.71
N LEU A 555 -4.81 -15.52 -19.81
CA LEU A 555 -5.29 -14.42 -20.64
C LEU A 555 -5.45 -14.81 -22.11
N ALA A 556 -4.48 -15.56 -22.64
CA ALA A 556 -4.50 -16.05 -24.02
C ALA A 556 -5.66 -17.03 -24.32
N ASN A 557 -6.34 -17.55 -23.28
CA ASN A 557 -7.40 -18.55 -23.41
C ASN A 557 -8.81 -17.93 -23.27
N ILE A 558 -8.97 -16.61 -23.36
CA ILE A 558 -10.27 -15.95 -23.37
C ILE A 558 -10.70 -15.71 -24.84
N PRO A 559 -11.58 -16.56 -25.42
CA PRO A 559 -11.80 -16.64 -26.86
C PRO A 559 -12.68 -15.54 -27.46
N ASP A 560 -13.40 -14.77 -26.64
CA ASP A 560 -14.43 -13.80 -27.05
C ASP A 560 -13.93 -12.34 -27.03
N ILE A 561 -12.62 -12.14 -26.89
CA ILE A 561 -11.98 -10.82 -27.03
C ILE A 561 -11.52 -10.70 -28.48
N ALA A 562 -12.08 -9.75 -29.22
CA ALA A 562 -11.70 -9.49 -30.60
C ALA A 562 -10.63 -8.40 -30.63
N ASP A 563 -9.63 -8.57 -31.47
CA ASP A 563 -8.70 -7.51 -31.88
C ASP A 563 -9.46 -6.56 -32.83
N THR A 564 -9.92 -5.41 -32.34
CA THR A 564 -10.76 -4.48 -33.10
C THR A 564 -10.00 -3.27 -33.64
N ASP A 565 -8.74 -3.07 -33.25
CA ASP A 565 -7.84 -2.07 -33.82
C ASP A 565 -6.91 -2.65 -34.92
N GLY A 566 -6.82 -3.98 -35.01
CA GLY A 566 -6.09 -4.71 -36.05
C GLY A 566 -4.59 -4.85 -35.79
N ASP A 567 -4.14 -4.64 -34.55
CA ASP A 567 -2.74 -4.78 -34.15
C ASP A 567 -2.29 -6.24 -33.98
N GLY A 568 -3.21 -7.19 -34.13
CA GLY A 568 -3.02 -8.63 -33.96
C GLY A 568 -3.19 -9.11 -32.51
N LYS A 569 -3.56 -8.25 -31.56
CA LYS A 569 -3.66 -8.56 -30.13
C LYS A 569 -5.07 -8.29 -29.61
N ALA A 570 -5.76 -9.37 -29.24
CA ALA A 570 -7.04 -9.26 -28.53
C ALA A 570 -6.89 -8.55 -27.16
N VAL A 571 -5.72 -8.64 -26.52
CA VAL A 571 -5.45 -8.06 -25.21
C VAL A 571 -4.11 -7.35 -25.23
N THR A 572 -4.07 -6.14 -24.68
CA THR A 572 -2.87 -5.34 -24.53
C THR A 572 -2.48 -5.21 -23.06
N MET A 573 -1.17 -5.22 -22.80
CA MET A 573 -0.59 -4.88 -21.50
C MET A 573 -0.04 -3.46 -21.62
N GLN A 574 -0.70 -2.54 -20.92
CA GLN A 574 -0.29 -1.15 -20.86
C GLN A 574 0.49 -0.90 -19.58
N TYR A 575 1.72 -0.43 -19.70
CA TYR A 575 2.48 0.04 -18.55
C TYR A 575 2.07 1.48 -18.29
N VAL A 576 1.59 1.75 -17.09
CA VAL A 576 1.16 3.09 -16.70
C VAL A 576 1.85 3.55 -15.43
N VAL A 577 2.01 4.87 -15.31
CA VAL A 577 2.53 5.52 -14.11
C VAL A 577 1.47 6.48 -13.59
N GLU A 578 1.11 6.34 -12.33
CA GLU A 578 0.25 7.29 -11.64
C GLU A 578 1.09 8.47 -11.12
N ASP A 579 0.65 9.69 -11.39
CA ASP A 579 1.20 10.91 -10.79
C ASP A 579 0.48 11.29 -9.48
N ILE A 580 0.97 12.31 -8.76
CA ILE A 580 0.27 12.81 -7.54
C ILE A 580 -1.08 13.48 -7.81
N TYR A 581 -1.42 13.68 -9.08
CA TYR A 581 -2.74 14.14 -9.49
C TYR A 581 -3.69 12.94 -9.70
N SER A 582 -3.23 11.72 -9.39
CA SER A 582 -3.94 10.46 -9.61
C SER A 582 -4.30 10.21 -11.07
N ARG A 583 -3.50 10.75 -12.00
CA ARG A 583 -3.56 10.38 -13.41
C ARG A 583 -2.59 9.25 -13.70
N THR A 584 -3.09 8.29 -14.46
CA THR A 584 -2.31 7.26 -15.14
C THR A 584 -1.77 7.76 -16.49
N LEU A 585 -0.45 7.86 -16.65
CA LEU A 585 0.21 8.09 -17.94
C LEU A 585 0.54 6.76 -18.61
N ASP A 586 0.10 6.53 -19.86
CA ASP A 586 0.57 5.38 -20.65
C ASP A 586 2.02 5.58 -21.11
N ILE A 587 2.89 4.69 -20.62
CA ILE A 587 4.32 4.66 -20.90
C ILE A 587 4.75 3.38 -21.63
N THR A 588 3.80 2.62 -22.17
CA THR A 588 4.02 1.27 -22.75
C THR A 588 5.14 1.25 -23.78
N ASP A 589 5.14 2.17 -24.75
CA ASP A 589 6.16 2.21 -25.79
C ASP A 589 7.56 2.48 -25.23
N ALA A 590 7.65 3.36 -24.23
CA ALA A 590 8.92 3.69 -23.59
C ALA A 590 9.40 2.57 -22.65
N ALA A 591 8.47 1.94 -21.92
CA ALA A 591 8.70 0.84 -20.99
C ALA A 591 9.00 -0.50 -21.68
N THR A 592 8.61 -0.68 -22.93
CA THR A 592 8.88 -1.91 -23.70
C THR A 592 10.09 -1.78 -24.62
N LYS A 593 10.67 -0.58 -24.73
CA LYS A 593 11.93 -0.36 -25.43
C LYS A 593 13.04 -1.14 -24.73
N ASP A 594 13.56 -2.16 -25.43
CA ASP A 594 14.57 -3.06 -24.90
C ASP A 594 15.88 -2.31 -24.55
N ALA A 595 16.07 -2.02 -23.27
CA ALA A 595 17.30 -1.44 -22.73
C ALA A 595 18.30 -2.50 -22.26
N GLY A 596 17.96 -3.79 -22.40
CA GLY A 596 18.78 -4.93 -22.00
C GLY A 596 18.03 -5.98 -21.18
N GLU A 597 18.72 -7.07 -20.92
CA GLU A 597 18.21 -8.22 -20.16
C GLU A 597 18.84 -8.29 -18.76
N LEU A 598 18.01 -8.49 -17.75
CA LEU A 598 18.36 -8.62 -16.34
C LEU A 598 18.04 -10.03 -15.82
N LYS A 599 18.80 -10.45 -14.81
CA LYS A 599 18.68 -11.75 -14.13
C LYS A 599 17.86 -11.59 -12.86
N ASP A 600 16.91 -12.50 -12.60
CA ASP A 600 16.11 -12.46 -11.37
C ASP A 600 16.89 -12.91 -10.13
N ILE A 601 17.21 -11.98 -9.23
CA ILE A 601 17.94 -12.25 -7.98
C ILE A 601 17.19 -13.24 -7.07
N ARG A 602 15.88 -13.42 -7.26
CA ARG A 602 15.06 -14.40 -6.52
C ARG A 602 15.54 -15.83 -6.71
N GLU A 603 16.28 -16.12 -7.78
CA GLU A 603 16.88 -17.44 -8.01
C GLU A 603 18.23 -17.62 -7.29
N ALA A 604 18.84 -16.55 -6.77
CA ALA A 604 20.12 -16.63 -6.08
C ALA A 604 20.02 -17.44 -4.78
N LYS A 605 21.07 -18.19 -4.44
CA LYS A 605 21.16 -18.99 -3.22
C LYS A 605 21.98 -18.26 -2.17
N VAL A 606 21.62 -18.46 -0.91
CA VAL A 606 22.40 -18.00 0.24
C VAL A 606 23.06 -19.22 0.88
N GLU A 607 24.39 -19.25 0.89
CA GLU A 607 25.13 -20.35 1.51
C GLU A 607 25.29 -20.16 3.02
N PRO A 608 25.23 -21.24 3.82
CA PRO A 608 25.50 -21.16 5.25
C PRO A 608 26.97 -20.87 5.50
N VAL A 609 27.24 -20.09 6.53
CA VAL A 609 28.59 -19.79 7.01
C VAL A 609 28.90 -20.54 8.30
N VAL A 610 30.18 -20.70 8.61
CA VAL A 610 30.63 -21.34 9.85
C VAL A 610 30.96 -20.26 10.87
N TYR A 611 30.40 -20.38 12.06
CA TYR A 611 30.70 -19.47 13.16
C TYR A 611 32.20 -19.37 13.45
N ASN A 612 32.72 -18.13 13.46
CA ASN A 612 34.14 -17.82 13.70
C ASN A 612 34.38 -16.86 14.89
N GLY A 613 33.33 -16.35 15.54
CA GLY A 613 33.43 -15.37 16.64
C GLY A 613 33.17 -13.91 16.25
N GLN A 614 33.08 -13.61 14.96
CA GLN A 614 32.82 -12.28 14.40
C GLN A 614 31.45 -12.24 13.69
N LYS A 615 30.98 -11.03 13.38
CA LYS A 615 29.81 -10.82 12.51
C LYS A 615 30.06 -11.50 11.17
N GLN A 616 29.07 -12.21 10.67
CA GLN A 616 29.14 -12.90 9.38
C GLN A 616 28.30 -12.17 8.34
N GLU A 617 28.72 -12.30 7.09
CA GLU A 617 27.94 -11.89 5.93
C GLU A 617 27.59 -13.12 5.08
N PRO A 618 26.40 -13.16 4.48
CA PRO A 618 25.99 -14.22 3.57
C PRO A 618 26.74 -14.14 2.25
N VAL A 619 27.05 -15.33 1.73
CA VAL A 619 27.55 -15.48 0.38
C VAL A 619 26.35 -15.72 -0.53
N VAL A 620 26.09 -14.77 -1.43
CA VAL A 620 25.02 -14.86 -2.42
C VAL A 620 25.58 -15.46 -3.71
N ILE A 621 24.93 -16.51 -4.22
CA ILE A 621 25.37 -17.25 -5.40
C ILE A 621 24.25 -17.35 -6.41
N TYR A 622 24.46 -16.85 -7.62
CA TYR A 622 23.52 -17.00 -8.73
C TYR A 622 24.14 -17.92 -9.79
N ASN A 623 23.46 -19.03 -10.12
CA ASN A 623 23.92 -20.02 -11.11
C ASN A 623 25.41 -20.41 -10.99
N GLY A 624 25.90 -20.57 -9.76
CA GLY A 624 27.29 -20.96 -9.47
C GLY A 624 28.30 -19.80 -9.42
N LYS A 625 27.92 -18.58 -9.82
CA LYS A 625 28.72 -17.35 -9.65
C LYS A 625 28.44 -16.76 -8.27
N THR A 626 29.49 -16.56 -7.47
CA THR A 626 29.41 -15.73 -6.26
C THR A 626 29.23 -14.27 -6.67
N LEU A 627 28.16 -13.66 -6.19
CA LEU A 627 27.85 -12.26 -6.46
C LEU A 627 28.64 -11.32 -5.53
N GLN A 628 28.84 -10.09 -5.98
CA GLN A 628 29.54 -9.04 -5.23
C GLN A 628 28.55 -8.04 -4.63
N LYS A 629 28.56 -7.90 -3.30
CA LYS A 629 27.78 -6.90 -2.57
C LYS A 629 28.19 -5.48 -3.02
N GLY A 630 27.20 -4.62 -3.26
CA GLY A 630 27.39 -3.24 -3.75
C GLY A 630 27.64 -3.12 -5.26
N ARG A 631 27.77 -4.23 -5.98
CA ARG A 631 27.86 -4.27 -7.45
C ARG A 631 26.71 -5.07 -8.07
N ASP A 632 26.60 -6.33 -7.67
CA ASP A 632 25.61 -7.28 -8.20
C ASP A 632 24.35 -7.33 -7.33
N TYR A 633 24.47 -7.01 -6.03
CA TYR A 633 23.34 -7.00 -5.09
C TYR A 633 23.56 -6.06 -3.90
N SER A 634 22.47 -5.57 -3.34
CA SER A 634 22.39 -4.98 -2.01
C SER A 634 21.85 -6.00 -1.01
N ILE A 635 22.17 -5.86 0.27
CA ILE A 635 21.65 -6.78 1.29
C ILE A 635 21.34 -6.07 2.60
N SER A 636 20.15 -6.34 3.12
CA SER A 636 19.71 -5.93 4.45
C SER A 636 19.61 -7.13 5.39
N TYR A 637 19.83 -6.86 6.67
CA TYR A 637 20.01 -7.88 7.69
C TYR A 637 18.95 -7.76 8.78
N TYR A 638 18.29 -8.88 9.12
CA TYR A 638 17.31 -8.96 10.20
C TYR A 638 18.02 -9.38 11.51
N GLY A 639 18.87 -8.50 12.03
CA GLY A 639 19.56 -8.64 13.32
C GLY A 639 21.09 -8.79 13.28
N GLU A 640 21.70 -8.97 14.46
CA GLU A 640 23.15 -9.19 14.56
C GLU A 640 23.53 -10.62 14.19
N MET A 641 24.06 -10.80 12.98
CA MET A 641 24.48 -12.07 12.40
C MET A 641 25.82 -12.56 12.96
N LYS A 642 25.87 -12.74 14.27
CA LYS A 642 27.05 -13.20 15.00
C LYS A 642 26.87 -14.60 15.56
N ASP A 643 25.67 -14.93 16.06
CA ASP A 643 25.30 -16.18 16.73
C ASP A 643 25.06 -17.36 15.80
N VAL A 644 25.21 -18.57 16.34
CA VAL A 644 24.77 -19.76 15.62
C VAL A 644 23.25 -19.71 15.62
N GLY A 645 22.66 -19.62 14.44
CA GLY A 645 21.26 -19.26 14.27
C GLY A 645 20.86 -19.23 12.82
N GLU A 646 19.56 -19.10 12.60
CA GLU A 646 18.97 -18.80 11.30
C GLU A 646 18.51 -17.34 11.36
N TYR A 647 18.90 -16.58 10.36
CA TYR A 647 18.65 -15.16 10.24
C TYR A 647 17.90 -14.91 8.94
N LEU A 648 16.96 -13.98 8.94
CA LEU A 648 16.38 -13.51 7.69
C LEU A 648 17.32 -12.47 7.07
N VAL A 649 17.45 -12.47 5.75
CA VAL A 649 18.12 -11.42 4.95
C VAL A 649 17.25 -11.06 3.77
N SER A 650 17.25 -9.80 3.34
CA SER A 650 16.65 -9.38 2.07
C SER A 650 17.76 -8.98 1.11
N ILE A 651 17.77 -9.56 -0.08
CA ILE A 651 18.79 -9.39 -1.12
C ILE A 651 18.14 -8.68 -2.31
N GLY A 652 18.52 -7.44 -2.59
CA GLY A 652 18.05 -6.69 -3.76
C GLY A 652 19.05 -6.80 -4.91
N GLY A 653 18.56 -7.05 -6.13
CA GLY A 653 19.40 -7.09 -7.33
C GLY A 653 19.94 -5.71 -7.71
N MET A 654 21.21 -5.65 -8.13
CA MET A 654 21.84 -4.45 -8.69
C MET A 654 22.56 -4.77 -10.00
N GLY A 655 22.81 -3.75 -10.82
CA GLY A 655 23.48 -3.92 -12.10
C GLY A 655 22.68 -4.84 -13.03
N GLU A 656 23.25 -6.00 -13.37
CA GLU A 656 22.60 -7.01 -14.23
C GLU A 656 21.52 -7.84 -13.51
N TYR A 657 21.27 -7.61 -12.23
CA TYR A 657 20.29 -8.36 -11.44
C TYR A 657 19.12 -7.47 -11.04
N ALA A 658 17.90 -8.04 -11.11
CA ALA A 658 16.64 -7.39 -10.73
C ALA A 658 15.88 -8.22 -9.69
N GLY A 659 14.90 -7.63 -9.04
CA GLY A 659 14.08 -8.27 -8.01
C GLY A 659 14.64 -8.20 -6.61
N VAL A 660 13.90 -8.80 -5.68
CA VAL A 660 14.31 -8.93 -4.28
C VAL A 660 14.00 -10.32 -3.76
N LYS A 661 14.93 -10.86 -2.98
CA LYS A 661 14.83 -12.16 -2.33
C LYS A 661 14.95 -12.04 -0.82
N ALA A 662 13.86 -12.32 -0.11
CA ALA A 662 13.96 -12.73 1.29
C ALA A 662 14.52 -14.16 1.38
N ALA A 663 15.60 -14.35 2.13
CA ALA A 663 16.28 -15.63 2.27
C ALA A 663 16.71 -15.90 3.72
N ALA A 664 16.69 -17.18 4.11
CA ALA A 664 17.26 -17.60 5.38
C ALA A 664 18.79 -17.73 5.26
N PHE A 665 19.53 -16.93 6.02
CA PHE A 665 20.96 -17.03 6.23
C PHE A 665 21.27 -17.84 7.49
N VAL A 666 21.97 -18.97 7.34
CA VAL A 666 22.25 -19.87 8.45
C VAL A 666 23.71 -19.77 8.87
N ILE A 667 23.95 -19.39 10.13
CA ILE A 667 25.27 -19.50 10.76
C ILE A 667 25.33 -20.84 11.49
N THR A 668 26.16 -21.73 10.98
CA THR A 668 26.34 -23.09 11.53
C THR A 668 27.39 -23.11 12.64
N PRO A 669 27.29 -24.04 13.62
CA PRO A 669 28.34 -24.20 14.61
C PRO A 669 29.62 -24.73 13.96
N LYS A 670 30.78 -24.39 14.53
CA LYS A 670 32.08 -24.92 14.09
C LYS A 670 32.08 -26.45 14.18
N GLY A 671 32.36 -27.12 13.05
CA GLY A 671 32.38 -28.58 12.96
C GLY A 671 33.51 -29.23 13.77
N THR A 672 33.34 -30.50 14.11
CA THR A 672 34.38 -31.31 14.81
C THR A 672 34.91 -32.43 13.92
N SER A 673 36.00 -33.06 14.35
CA SER A 673 36.67 -34.16 13.65
C SER A 673 36.76 -35.40 14.54
N LEU A 674 36.65 -36.58 13.93
CA LEU A 674 36.86 -37.85 14.63
C LEU A 674 38.35 -38.03 14.97
N LYS A 675 38.65 -38.17 16.27
CA LYS A 675 39.99 -38.59 16.73
C LYS A 675 40.16 -40.09 16.55
N SER A 676 39.26 -40.89 17.11
CA SER A 676 39.34 -42.35 17.01
C SER A 676 37.97 -43.01 17.02
N VAL A 677 37.83 -44.09 16.27
CA VAL A 677 36.67 -44.99 16.31
C VAL A 677 37.18 -46.38 16.64
N LYS A 678 36.99 -46.83 17.89
CA LYS A 678 37.53 -48.11 18.39
C LYS A 678 36.40 -49.12 18.57
N ALA A 679 36.58 -50.32 18.04
CA ALA A 679 35.63 -51.41 18.18
C ALA A 679 35.58 -51.95 19.62
N LEU A 680 34.38 -52.26 20.09
CA LEU A 680 34.10 -52.95 21.35
C LEU A 680 33.27 -54.21 21.06
N SER A 681 33.08 -55.06 22.07
CA SER A 681 32.04 -56.11 21.99
C SER A 681 30.66 -55.44 21.92
N LYS A 682 29.87 -55.82 20.92
CA LYS A 682 28.51 -55.29 20.63
C LYS A 682 28.42 -53.76 20.57
N GLY A 683 29.52 -53.06 20.24
CA GLY A 683 29.52 -51.60 20.23
C GLY A 683 30.79 -50.95 19.65
N ILE A 684 30.79 -49.62 19.60
CA ILE A 684 31.91 -48.80 19.13
C ILE A 684 32.10 -47.63 20.10
N ASN A 685 33.35 -47.36 20.49
CA ASN A 685 33.74 -46.14 21.18
C ASN A 685 34.16 -45.08 20.17
N VAL A 686 33.42 -43.97 20.11
CA VAL A 686 33.68 -42.85 19.20
C VAL A 686 34.28 -41.70 20.00
N LYS A 687 35.47 -41.24 19.63
CA LYS A 687 36.12 -40.05 20.20
C LYS A 687 36.30 -38.97 19.13
N TRP A 688 36.06 -37.72 19.48
CA TRP A 688 36.19 -36.56 18.61
C TRP A 688 36.98 -35.42 19.26
N SER A 689 37.34 -34.43 18.47
CA SER A 689 38.07 -33.25 18.93
C SER A 689 37.17 -32.34 19.77
N LYS A 690 37.70 -31.88 20.91
CA LYS A 690 37.00 -30.90 21.76
C LYS A 690 36.87 -29.59 21.01
N GLN A 691 35.71 -28.94 21.10
CA GLN A 691 35.51 -27.57 20.62
C GLN A 691 36.05 -26.56 21.65
N SER A 692 36.45 -25.36 21.21
CA SER A 692 37.06 -24.36 22.11
C SER A 692 36.08 -23.89 23.19
N ALA A 693 36.58 -23.36 24.31
CA ALA A 693 35.76 -22.82 25.39
C ALA A 693 34.94 -21.58 24.95
N MET A 694 35.41 -20.86 23.93
CA MET A 694 34.66 -19.78 23.26
C MET A 694 33.41 -20.29 22.51
N MET A 695 33.25 -21.61 22.34
CA MET A 695 32.06 -22.27 21.81
C MET A 695 31.18 -22.82 22.95
N SER A 696 30.77 -21.96 23.88
CA SER A 696 30.00 -22.33 25.07
C SER A 696 28.57 -22.80 24.72
N THR A 697 27.75 -23.08 25.73
CA THR A 697 26.33 -23.48 25.58
C THR A 697 25.49 -22.51 24.74
N LYS A 698 25.89 -21.24 24.61
CA LYS A 698 25.27 -20.27 23.70
C LYS A 698 25.49 -20.58 22.20
N ARG A 699 26.57 -21.29 21.84
CA ARG A 699 26.96 -21.57 20.42
C ARG A 699 26.97 -23.07 20.07
N ILE A 700 27.10 -23.97 21.05
CA ILE A 700 27.02 -25.44 20.86
C ILE A 700 26.17 -26.07 21.95
N SER A 701 25.11 -26.77 21.55
CA SER A 701 24.28 -27.56 22.45
C SER A 701 24.80 -28.99 22.62
N GLY A 702 25.52 -29.53 21.63
CA GLY A 702 26.04 -30.88 21.70
C GLY A 702 26.64 -31.41 20.40
N TYR A 703 26.71 -32.74 20.30
CA TYR A 703 27.22 -33.47 19.14
C TYR A 703 26.22 -34.51 18.65
N GLU A 704 26.22 -34.75 17.34
CA GLU A 704 25.54 -35.88 16.72
C GLU A 704 26.59 -36.85 16.19
N VAL A 705 26.49 -38.12 16.58
CA VAL A 705 27.29 -39.21 16.01
C VAL A 705 26.38 -40.07 15.17
N GLN A 706 26.67 -40.17 13.88
CA GLN A 706 25.92 -41.02 12.96
C GLN A 706 26.73 -42.24 12.57
N LEU A 707 26.07 -43.40 12.62
CA LEU A 707 26.63 -44.69 12.22
C LEU A 707 25.73 -45.36 11.18
N ALA A 708 26.33 -46.03 10.21
CA ALA A 708 25.60 -46.87 9.26
C ALA A 708 26.47 -48.04 8.80
N THR A 709 25.87 -49.09 8.27
CA THR A 709 26.60 -50.20 7.62
C THR A 709 26.96 -49.89 6.16
N ASN A 710 26.56 -48.71 5.65
CA ASN A 710 26.86 -48.20 4.32
C ASN A 710 27.53 -46.81 4.42
N SER A 711 28.53 -46.56 3.56
CA SER A 711 29.37 -45.34 3.59
C SER A 711 28.63 -44.06 3.18
N LYS A 712 27.55 -44.16 2.40
CA LYS A 712 26.69 -43.04 1.98
C LYS A 712 25.63 -42.68 3.02
N PHE A 713 25.50 -43.47 4.10
CA PHE A 713 24.53 -43.25 5.19
C PHE A 713 23.06 -43.21 4.73
N THR A 714 22.72 -43.87 3.63
CA THR A 714 21.37 -43.85 3.03
C THR A 714 20.39 -44.84 3.70
N LYS A 715 20.88 -45.95 4.27
CA LYS A 715 20.06 -46.99 4.93
C LYS A 715 20.67 -47.44 6.26
N GLY A 716 19.83 -47.87 7.22
CA GLY A 716 20.27 -48.42 8.50
C GLY A 716 21.05 -47.44 9.39
N LYS A 717 20.74 -46.14 9.28
CA LYS A 717 21.45 -45.08 10.01
C LYS A 717 20.99 -45.01 11.48
N LYS A 718 21.95 -45.04 12.40
CA LYS A 718 21.75 -44.75 13.83
C LYS A 718 22.35 -43.38 14.13
N VAL A 719 21.54 -42.43 14.58
CA VAL A 719 21.99 -41.09 15.02
C VAL A 719 21.93 -41.06 16.55
N VAL A 720 23.05 -40.75 17.18
CA VAL A 720 23.17 -40.62 18.63
C VAL A 720 23.36 -39.14 18.96
N ASN A 721 22.45 -38.58 19.76
CA ASN A 721 22.51 -37.20 20.24
C ASN A 721 23.27 -37.16 21.57
N ILE A 722 24.26 -36.28 21.68
CA ILE A 722 25.07 -36.08 22.88
C ILE A 722 24.91 -34.63 23.32
N LYS A 723 24.19 -34.38 24.42
CA LYS A 723 24.07 -33.05 25.02
C LYS A 723 25.37 -32.66 25.73
N GLY A 724 25.77 -31.40 25.57
CA GLY A 724 26.92 -30.78 26.24
C GLY A 724 28.15 -30.61 25.34
N TYR A 725 28.60 -29.36 25.18
CA TYR A 725 29.73 -28.97 24.32
C TYR A 725 31.07 -29.57 24.77
N ALA A 726 31.24 -29.84 26.07
CA ALA A 726 32.49 -30.35 26.63
C ALA A 726 32.72 -31.86 26.41
N LYS A 727 31.71 -32.61 25.94
CA LYS A 727 31.83 -34.05 25.69
C LYS A 727 32.75 -34.33 24.49
N THR A 728 33.61 -35.34 24.60
CA THR A 728 34.60 -35.71 23.56
C THR A 728 34.56 -37.18 23.17
N ALA A 729 33.68 -37.97 23.80
CA ALA A 729 33.53 -39.40 23.53
C ALA A 729 32.12 -39.91 23.80
N LYS A 730 31.72 -40.97 23.09
CA LYS A 730 30.50 -41.74 23.35
C LYS A 730 30.70 -43.20 22.99
N LYS A 731 30.28 -44.08 23.89
CA LYS A 731 30.11 -45.51 23.63
C LYS A 731 28.73 -45.73 23.00
N VAL A 732 28.71 -46.28 21.80
CA VAL A 732 27.49 -46.66 21.08
C VAL A 732 27.36 -48.18 21.13
N THR A 733 26.34 -48.67 21.83
CA THR A 733 26.08 -50.09 22.08
C THR A 733 24.92 -50.62 21.24
N GLY A 734 24.69 -51.94 21.30
CA GLY A 734 23.64 -52.62 20.55
C GLY A 734 23.94 -52.74 19.06
N LEU A 735 25.23 -52.81 18.70
CA LEU A 735 25.67 -53.01 17.32
C LEU A 735 25.93 -54.49 17.04
N LYS A 736 25.64 -54.92 15.82
CA LYS A 736 25.78 -56.33 15.42
C LYS A 736 27.25 -56.75 15.45
N PRO A 737 27.62 -57.81 16.20
CA PRO A 737 28.98 -58.34 16.25
C PRO A 737 29.54 -58.66 14.85
N GLY A 738 30.82 -58.41 14.62
CA GLY A 738 31.49 -58.68 13.35
C GLY A 738 31.11 -57.76 12.18
N LYS A 739 30.14 -56.85 12.32
CA LYS A 739 29.74 -55.92 11.24
C LYS A 739 30.62 -54.66 11.22
N LYS A 740 30.93 -54.18 10.01
CA LYS A 740 31.62 -52.90 9.78
C LYS A 740 30.61 -51.75 9.82
N TYR A 741 30.93 -50.71 10.57
CA TYR A 741 30.15 -49.47 10.62
C TYR A 741 31.01 -48.29 10.17
N TYR A 742 30.41 -47.43 9.36
CA TYR A 742 30.88 -46.11 8.98
C TYR A 742 30.36 -45.12 10.00
N VAL A 743 31.24 -44.25 10.50
CA VAL A 743 30.98 -43.34 11.60
C VAL A 743 31.39 -41.93 11.18
N ARG A 744 30.53 -40.95 11.45
CA ARG A 744 30.80 -39.51 11.32
C ARG A 744 30.21 -38.76 12.51
N VAL A 745 30.78 -37.61 12.82
CA VAL A 745 30.34 -36.74 13.93
C VAL A 745 30.13 -35.32 13.42
N ARG A 746 29.19 -34.58 14.02
CA ARG A 746 29.03 -33.14 13.82
C ARG A 746 28.68 -32.44 15.12
N THR A 747 28.87 -31.13 15.19
CA THR A 747 28.36 -30.29 16.28
C THR A 747 26.96 -29.84 15.95
N TYR A 748 26.16 -29.52 16.97
CA TYR A 748 24.85 -28.91 16.79
C TYR A 748 24.55 -27.85 17.85
N ARG A 749 23.66 -26.93 17.51
CA ARG A 749 23.02 -25.95 18.40
C ARG A 749 21.51 -26.05 18.27
N VAL A 750 20.79 -25.83 19.37
CA VAL A 750 19.32 -25.74 19.38
C VAL A 750 18.89 -24.29 19.59
N VAL A 751 18.39 -23.62 18.57
CA VAL A 751 17.86 -22.24 18.63
C VAL A 751 16.36 -22.34 18.46
N ASP A 752 15.58 -21.82 19.42
CA ASP A 752 14.11 -21.84 19.41
C ASP A 752 13.51 -23.21 19.09
N GLY A 753 14.06 -24.25 19.73
CA GLY A 753 13.66 -25.64 19.51
C GLY A 753 14.19 -26.29 18.22
N LYS A 754 14.69 -25.52 17.25
CA LYS A 754 15.26 -26.01 15.97
C LYS A 754 16.73 -26.38 16.10
N LYS A 755 17.12 -27.55 15.59
CA LYS A 755 18.51 -28.03 15.61
C LYS A 755 19.29 -27.63 14.36
N ILE A 756 20.29 -26.77 14.52
CA ILE A 756 21.24 -26.35 13.49
C ILE A 756 22.54 -27.15 13.66
N GLY A 757 22.92 -27.92 12.63
CA GLY A 757 24.09 -28.79 12.65
C GLY A 757 25.22 -28.27 11.76
N SER A 758 26.47 -28.51 12.17
CA SER A 758 27.62 -28.29 11.28
C SER A 758 27.64 -29.29 10.12
N ALA A 759 28.52 -29.05 9.14
CA ALA A 759 28.94 -30.10 8.22
C ALA A 759 29.43 -31.35 8.98
N TRP A 760 29.21 -32.53 8.39
CA TRP A 760 29.68 -33.79 8.97
C TRP A 760 31.19 -33.94 8.84
N SER A 761 31.83 -34.55 9.84
CA SER A 761 33.24 -34.91 9.76
C SER A 761 33.51 -35.90 8.64
N LYS A 762 34.78 -35.98 8.19
CA LYS A 762 35.28 -37.12 7.41
C LYS A 762 34.92 -38.44 8.11
N VAL A 763 34.54 -39.44 7.31
CA VAL A 763 34.05 -40.74 7.78
C VAL A 763 35.23 -41.60 8.26
N LYS A 764 35.08 -42.27 9.40
CA LYS A 764 35.97 -43.36 9.83
C LYS A 764 35.17 -44.65 9.99
N THR A 765 35.84 -45.79 10.04
CA THR A 765 35.18 -47.09 10.16
C THR A 765 35.69 -47.91 11.33
N ALA A 766 34.84 -48.77 11.89
CA ALA A 766 35.27 -49.84 12.79
C ALA A 766 34.43 -51.10 12.56
N LYS A 767 35.06 -52.27 12.70
CA LYS A 767 34.40 -53.58 12.69
C LYS A 767 34.15 -54.01 14.13
N VAL A 768 32.88 -54.16 14.51
CA VAL A 768 32.49 -54.53 15.89
C VAL A 768 33.12 -55.88 16.26
N LYS A 769 33.69 -55.99 17.47
CA LYS A 769 34.30 -57.24 17.92
C LYS A 769 33.23 -58.32 18.07
N ARG A 770 33.59 -59.58 17.80
CA ARG A 770 32.72 -60.72 18.05
C ARG A 770 32.46 -60.87 19.53
#